data_AF-O85155-F1
#
_entry.id   AF-O85155-F1
#
_cell.length_a   1.000
_cell.length_b   1.000
_cell.length_c   1.000
_cell.angle_alpha   90.00
_cell.angle_beta   90.00
_cell.angle_gamma   90.00
#
_symmetry.space_group_name_H-M   'P 1'
#
loop_
_entity.id
_entity.type
_entity.pdbx_description
1 polymer ?
#
loop_
_entity_poly.entity_id
_entity_poly.type
_entity_poly.pdbx_seq_one_letter_code
_entity_poly.pdbx_strand_id
1 'polypeptide(L)'
;MNQLASPLISRTEEIHNLPGKLTDLGYTSVFDVVRMPRERFIREHRADLGRSAEKMYDLAVGYAHQVLHHFRRNSLSEAVQFGLRSPFSVSGPDYANQFLDANTGWKDKAPSGSPEANDAPVAYLTHIYQLALEQEKNGATTIMNTLAERRPDLGALLINDKAINEVIPQLQLVNEILSKAIQKKLSLTDLEAVNARLSTTRYPNNLPYHYGHQQIQTAQSVLGTTLQDITLPQTLDLPQNFWATAKGKLSDTTASALTRLQIMASQFSPEQQKIITETVGQDFYQLNYGDSSLTVNSFSDMTIMTDRTSLTVPQVELMLCSTVGGSTVVKSDNVSSGDTTATPFAYGARFIHAGKPEAITLSRSGAEAHFALTVNNLTDDKLDRINRTVRLQKWLNLPYEDIDLLVTSAMDAETGNTALSMNDNTLRMLGVFKHYQAKYGVSAKQFAGWLRVVAPFAITPATPFLDQVFNSVGTFDTPFVIDNQDFVYTLTTGGDGARVKHISTALGLNHRQFLLLADNIARQQGNVTQSTLNCNLFVVSAFYRLANLARTLGINPESFCALVDRLDAGTGIVWQQLAGKPTITVPQKDSPLAADILSLLQALSAIAQWQQQHDLEFSALLLLLSDNPISTSQGTDDQLNFIRQVWQNLGSTFVGATLLSRSGAPLVDTNGHAIDWFALLSAGNSPLIDKVGLVTDAGIQSVIATVVNTQSLSDEDKKLAITTLTNTLNQVQKTQQGVAVSLLAQTLNVSQSLPALLLRWSGQTTYQWLSATWALKDAVKTAADIPADYLRQLREVVRRSLLTQQFTLSPAMVQTLLDYPAYFGASAETVTDISLWMLYTLSCYSDLLLQMGEAGGTEDDVLAYLRTANATTPLSQSDAAQTLATLLGWEVNELQAAWSVLGGIAKTTPQLDALLRLQQAQNQTGLGVTQQQQGYLLSRDSDYTLWQSTGQALVAGVSHVKGSN
;
A
#
# COMPACT_ATOMS: atom_id res chain seq x y z
N MET A 1 48.46 -24.58 68.74
CA MET A 1 47.61 -23.86 69.69
C MET A 1 46.68 -22.98 68.88
N ASN A 2 45.37 -23.25 68.88
CA ASN A 2 44.37 -22.49 68.13
C ASN A 2 44.03 -21.21 68.90
N GLN A 3 44.57 -20.06 68.48
CA GLN A 3 44.00 -18.76 68.81
C GLN A 3 43.13 -18.32 67.61
N LEU A 4 41.83 -18.07 67.87
CA LEU A 4 40.85 -17.61 66.88
C LEU A 4 41.03 -16.11 66.50
N ALA A 5 41.77 -15.35 67.30
CA ALA A 5 42.09 -13.95 67.07
C ALA A 5 43.60 -13.72 67.01
N SER A 6 44.02 -12.72 66.23
CA SER A 6 45.41 -12.31 66.11
C SER A 6 46.00 -11.91 67.47
N PRO A 7 47.26 -12.26 67.79
CA PRO A 7 47.92 -11.81 69.02
C PRO A 7 47.92 -10.29 69.20
N LEU A 8 47.84 -9.52 68.09
CA LEU A 8 47.76 -8.06 68.13
C LEU A 8 46.38 -7.55 68.57
N ILE A 9 45.30 -8.30 68.29
CA ILE A 9 43.96 -8.04 68.82
C ILE A 9 43.94 -8.33 70.32
N SER A 10 44.44 -9.49 70.75
CA SER A 10 44.52 -9.81 72.18
C SER A 10 45.38 -8.79 72.94
N ARG A 11 46.46 -8.30 72.34
CA ARG A 11 47.30 -7.26 72.93
C ARG A 11 46.64 -5.88 72.98
N THR A 12 45.84 -5.50 71.98
CA THR A 12 45.04 -4.25 72.02
C THR A 12 43.99 -4.32 73.12
N GLU A 13 43.31 -5.46 73.24
CA GLU A 13 42.34 -5.73 74.30
C GLU A 13 42.98 -5.68 75.70
N GLU A 14 44.13 -6.33 75.89
CA GLU A 14 44.88 -6.36 77.16
C GLU A 14 45.36 -4.96 77.59
N ILE A 15 45.95 -4.17 76.68
CA ILE A 15 46.45 -2.81 76.98
C ILE A 15 45.34 -1.87 77.47
N HIS A 16 44.11 -2.12 77.03
CA HIS A 16 42.94 -1.33 77.38
C HIS A 16 42.05 -1.99 78.45
N ASN A 17 42.53 -3.06 79.11
CA ASN A 17 41.86 -3.81 80.17
C ASN A 17 40.47 -4.38 79.78
N LEU A 18 40.30 -4.78 78.52
CA LEU A 18 39.05 -5.34 77.97
C LEU A 18 39.33 -6.66 77.21
N PRO A 19 39.86 -7.71 77.87
CA PRO A 19 40.25 -8.96 77.23
C PRO A 19 39.05 -9.66 76.57
N GLY A 20 39.23 -10.13 75.33
CA GLY A 20 38.23 -10.89 74.56
C GLY A 20 37.14 -10.04 73.91
N LYS A 21 37.02 -8.74 74.21
CA LYS A 21 35.89 -7.93 73.76
C LYS A 21 35.85 -7.63 72.26
N LEU A 22 36.98 -7.37 71.62
CA LEU A 22 37.03 -7.18 70.16
C LEU A 22 36.79 -8.51 69.44
N THR A 23 37.31 -9.59 70.02
CA THR A 23 37.12 -10.96 69.54
C THR A 23 35.64 -11.40 69.62
N ASP A 24 34.96 -11.09 70.73
CA ASP A 24 33.51 -11.34 70.92
C ASP A 24 32.65 -10.52 69.95
N LEU A 25 33.10 -9.31 69.58
CA LEU A 25 32.49 -8.46 68.55
C LEU A 25 32.78 -8.94 67.12
N GLY A 26 33.49 -10.06 66.96
CA GLY A 26 33.77 -10.70 65.68
C GLY A 26 35.01 -10.18 64.96
N TYR A 27 35.84 -9.34 65.58
CA TYR A 27 37.09 -8.87 64.98
C TYR A 27 38.21 -9.86 65.23
N THR A 28 38.71 -10.48 64.15
CA THR A 28 39.76 -11.50 64.23
C THR A 28 41.17 -10.94 64.03
N SER A 29 41.28 -9.79 63.36
CA SER A 29 42.53 -9.12 63.02
C SER A 29 42.46 -7.62 63.24
N VAL A 30 43.60 -6.98 63.54
CA VAL A 30 43.71 -5.51 63.62
C VAL A 30 43.31 -4.86 62.29
N PHE A 31 43.47 -5.55 61.15
CA PHE A 31 43.02 -5.07 59.85
C PHE A 31 41.49 -5.07 59.71
N ASP A 32 40.78 -5.96 60.41
CA ASP A 32 39.31 -5.97 60.42
C ASP A 32 38.76 -4.72 61.13
N VAL A 33 39.46 -4.28 62.19
CA VAL A 33 39.15 -3.02 62.90
C VAL A 33 39.43 -1.82 62.00
N VAL A 34 40.61 -1.76 61.37
CA VAL A 34 41.05 -0.62 60.54
C VAL A 34 40.26 -0.48 59.24
N ARG A 35 39.66 -1.57 58.73
CA ARG A 35 38.76 -1.54 57.56
C ARG A 35 37.50 -0.69 57.80
N MET A 36 37.08 -0.56 59.05
CA MET A 36 35.95 0.31 59.40
C MET A 36 36.45 1.75 59.58
N PRO A 37 35.76 2.79 59.08
CA PRO A 37 36.13 4.17 59.37
C PRO A 37 36.10 4.47 60.87
N ARG A 38 37.10 5.21 61.38
CA ARG A 38 37.28 5.52 62.81
C ARG A 38 36.00 5.98 63.50
N GLU A 39 35.33 6.96 62.92
CA GLU A 39 34.11 7.55 63.48
C GLU A 39 32.97 6.52 63.59
N ARG A 40 32.89 5.62 62.60
CA ARG A 40 31.90 4.54 62.56
C ARG A 40 32.18 3.48 63.62
N PHE A 41 33.44 3.05 63.75
CA PHE A 41 33.85 2.09 64.78
C PHE A 41 33.55 2.61 66.19
N ILE A 42 33.89 3.88 66.43
CA ILE A 42 33.59 4.54 67.70
C ILE A 42 32.09 4.63 67.93
N ARG A 43 31.28 4.92 66.90
CA ARG A 43 29.83 5.04 67.03
C ARG A 43 29.16 3.69 67.32
N GLU A 44 29.48 2.66 66.57
CA GLU A 44 28.87 1.33 66.69
C GLU A 44 29.24 0.65 68.01
N HIS A 45 30.50 0.76 68.43
CA HIS A 45 31.00 0.02 69.61
C HIS A 45 31.17 0.88 70.86
N ARG A 46 30.66 2.12 70.87
CA ARG A 46 30.76 3.03 72.02
C ARG A 46 30.09 2.47 73.27
N ALA A 47 28.99 1.74 73.09
CA ALA A 47 28.22 1.15 74.18
C ALA A 47 28.99 0.02 74.86
N ASP A 48 29.70 -0.80 74.08
CA ASP A 48 30.38 -2.00 74.55
C ASP A 48 31.85 -1.77 74.97
N LEU A 49 32.55 -0.84 74.31
CA LEU A 49 33.98 -0.54 74.52
C LEU A 49 34.21 0.81 75.25
N GLY A 50 33.17 1.60 75.48
CA GLY A 50 33.24 2.87 76.21
C GLY A 50 34.17 3.91 75.56
N ARG A 51 34.82 4.75 76.39
CA ARG A 51 35.82 5.75 75.92
C ARG A 51 37.10 5.11 75.36
N SER A 52 37.28 3.81 75.56
CA SER A 52 38.45 3.08 75.05
C SER A 52 38.34 2.72 73.58
N ALA A 53 37.14 2.74 72.98
CA ALA A 53 36.92 2.45 71.55
C ALA A 53 37.82 3.28 70.62
N GLU A 54 37.94 4.57 70.92
CA GLU A 54 38.77 5.51 70.16
C GLU A 54 40.26 5.14 70.21
N LYS A 55 40.76 4.86 71.42
CA LYS A 55 42.17 4.53 71.64
C LYS A 55 42.51 3.13 71.12
N MET A 56 41.59 2.19 71.23
CA MET A 56 41.71 0.84 70.67
C MET A 56 41.80 0.88 69.15
N TYR A 57 40.98 1.71 68.50
CA TYR A 57 41.05 1.91 67.06
C TYR A 57 42.40 2.51 66.65
N ASP A 58 42.84 3.59 67.31
CA ASP A 58 44.12 4.23 67.00
C ASP A 58 45.32 3.28 67.22
N LEU A 59 45.26 2.44 68.26
CA LEU A 59 46.27 1.42 68.52
C LEU A 59 46.22 0.28 67.49
N ALA A 60 45.04 -0.14 67.05
CA ALA A 60 44.88 -1.10 65.96
C ALA A 60 45.40 -0.54 64.63
N VAL A 61 45.19 0.74 64.33
CA VAL A 61 45.81 1.45 63.19
C VAL A 61 47.33 1.43 63.32
N GLY A 62 47.86 1.74 64.51
CA GLY A 62 49.30 1.68 64.80
C GLY A 62 49.89 0.29 64.55
N TYR A 63 49.23 -0.77 65.04
CA TYR A 63 49.64 -2.14 64.80
C TYR A 63 49.49 -2.57 63.35
N ALA A 64 48.42 -2.18 62.66
CA ALA A 64 48.25 -2.44 61.23
C ALA A 64 49.37 -1.77 60.40
N HIS A 65 49.72 -0.53 60.71
CA HIS A 65 50.86 0.16 60.09
C HIS A 65 52.20 -0.50 60.42
N GLN A 66 52.39 -0.95 61.66
CA GLN A 66 53.61 -1.66 62.06
C GLN A 66 53.75 -2.98 61.31
N VAL A 67 52.67 -3.75 61.17
CA VAL A 67 52.64 -4.98 60.38
C VAL A 67 52.89 -4.67 58.90
N LEU A 68 52.22 -3.68 58.32
CA LEU A 68 52.41 -3.25 56.93
C LEU A 68 53.85 -2.79 56.67
N HIS A 69 54.45 -2.05 57.61
CA HIS A 69 55.83 -1.59 57.55
C HIS A 69 56.82 -2.75 57.67
N HIS A 70 56.60 -3.69 58.59
CA HIS A 70 57.39 -4.92 58.66
C HIS A 70 57.28 -5.75 57.38
N PHE A 71 56.09 -5.82 56.78
CA PHE A 71 55.84 -6.52 55.53
C PHE A 71 56.58 -5.88 54.35
N ARG A 72 56.44 -4.54 54.18
CA ARG A 72 57.17 -3.77 53.15
C ARG A 72 58.68 -3.83 53.36
N ARG A 73 59.15 -3.69 54.60
CA ARG A 73 60.56 -3.79 54.93
C ARG A 73 61.10 -5.19 54.65
N ASN A 74 60.39 -6.27 54.99
CA ASN A 74 60.83 -7.63 54.67
C ASN A 74 60.86 -7.88 53.15
N SER A 75 59.88 -7.41 52.37
CA SER A 75 59.92 -7.52 50.91
C SER A 75 61.10 -6.78 50.25
N LEU A 76 61.48 -5.60 50.78
CA LEU A 76 62.69 -4.87 50.36
C LEU A 76 63.97 -5.52 50.87
N SER A 77 63.92 -6.12 52.07
CA SER A 77 65.05 -6.86 52.66
C SER A 77 65.31 -8.16 51.92
N GLU A 78 64.27 -8.85 51.44
CA GLU A 78 64.38 -10.07 50.64
C GLU A 78 64.91 -9.80 49.24
N ALA A 79 64.56 -8.68 48.60
CA ALA A 79 65.21 -8.25 47.35
C ALA A 79 66.73 -8.05 47.52
N VAL A 80 67.17 -7.65 48.71
CA VAL A 80 68.60 -7.50 49.07
C VAL A 80 69.21 -8.82 49.59
N GLN A 81 68.44 -9.66 50.30
CA GLN A 81 68.89 -10.94 50.85
C GLN A 81 68.82 -12.11 49.85
N PHE A 82 68.11 -12.00 48.72
CA PHE A 82 68.14 -12.99 47.64
C PHE A 82 69.55 -13.12 47.04
N GLY A 83 70.37 -12.06 47.13
CA GLY A 83 71.79 -12.09 46.78
C GLY A 83 72.71 -12.76 47.82
N LEU A 84 72.21 -13.10 49.02
CA LEU A 84 73.01 -13.54 50.19
C LEU A 84 72.36 -14.66 51.03
N ARG A 85 71.53 -15.54 50.45
CA ARG A 85 70.93 -16.68 51.21
C ARG A 85 71.91 -17.86 51.38
N SER A 86 72.06 -18.31 52.63
CA SER A 86 72.73 -19.56 53.05
C SER A 86 71.68 -20.70 53.16
N PRO A 87 72.05 -22.00 52.98
CA PRO A 87 71.10 -23.12 52.81
C PRO A 87 70.25 -23.51 54.05
N PHE A 88 70.36 -22.78 55.17
CA PHE A 88 69.77 -23.18 56.46
C PHE A 88 68.77 -22.18 57.06
N SER A 89 68.23 -21.25 56.25
CA SER A 89 67.15 -20.37 56.71
C SER A 89 65.80 -21.09 56.63
N VAL A 90 65.14 -21.28 57.78
CA VAL A 90 63.77 -21.82 57.85
C VAL A 90 62.79 -20.76 57.33
N SER A 91 61.98 -21.07 56.31
CA SER A 91 60.97 -20.16 55.77
C SER A 91 59.85 -19.91 56.78
N GLY A 92 59.67 -18.66 57.20
CA GLY A 92 58.45 -18.21 57.86
C GLY A 92 57.27 -18.13 56.89
N PRO A 93 56.05 -17.80 57.37
CA PRO A 93 54.91 -17.51 56.51
C PRO A 93 55.22 -16.24 55.70
N ASP A 94 55.72 -16.44 54.49
CA ASP A 94 55.98 -15.40 53.51
C ASP A 94 54.80 -15.29 52.53
N TYR A 95 54.58 -14.10 51.97
CA TYR A 95 53.49 -13.78 51.04
C TYR A 95 53.44 -14.79 49.88
N ALA A 96 54.60 -15.20 49.38
CA ALA A 96 54.75 -16.19 48.31
C ALA A 96 54.26 -17.60 48.67
N ASN A 97 54.28 -17.97 49.95
CA ASN A 97 53.82 -19.27 50.42
C ASN A 97 52.33 -19.26 50.82
N GLN A 98 51.79 -18.10 51.21
CA GLN A 98 50.38 -17.94 51.57
C GLN A 98 49.49 -17.65 50.37
N PHE A 99 50.04 -16.98 49.37
CA PHE A 99 49.42 -16.76 48.07
C PHE A 99 50.34 -17.44 47.04
N LEU A 100 49.98 -18.67 46.65
CA LEU A 100 50.79 -19.66 45.89
C LEU A 100 51.46 -19.16 44.59
N ASP A 101 51.30 -17.90 44.21
CA ASP A 101 51.85 -17.28 43.01
C ASP A 101 52.74 -16.04 43.25
N ALA A 102 53.05 -15.69 44.51
CA ALA A 102 53.80 -14.45 44.77
C ALA A 102 55.31 -14.50 44.46
N ASN A 103 55.90 -15.68 44.20
CA ASN A 103 57.28 -15.77 43.69
C ASN A 103 57.44 -15.14 42.30
N THR A 104 56.35 -14.78 41.60
CA THR A 104 56.43 -14.16 40.27
C THR A 104 55.60 -12.89 40.09
N GLY A 105 55.02 -12.32 41.15
CA GLY A 105 54.37 -11.00 41.15
C GLY A 105 53.34 -10.75 40.04
N TRP A 106 52.03 -10.78 40.35
CA TRP A 106 50.98 -10.46 39.37
C TRP A 106 51.17 -9.13 38.62
N LYS A 107 51.81 -8.15 39.27
CA LYS A 107 52.16 -6.86 38.67
C LYS A 107 53.00 -6.99 37.39
N ASP A 108 53.89 -7.99 37.32
CA ASP A 108 54.86 -8.14 36.23
C ASP A 108 54.45 -9.20 35.19
N LYS A 109 53.29 -9.86 35.38
CA LYS A 109 52.77 -10.91 34.48
C LYS A 109 51.47 -10.55 33.76
N ALA A 110 50.72 -9.57 34.26
CA ALA A 110 49.56 -9.04 33.55
C ALA A 110 50.03 -7.90 32.64
N PRO A 111 49.92 -8.01 31.31
CA PRO A 111 50.09 -6.88 30.41
C PRO A 111 49.30 -5.65 30.89
N SER A 112 49.84 -4.44 30.68
CA SER A 112 49.10 -3.20 30.96
C SER A 112 47.76 -3.21 30.21
N GLY A 113 46.64 -3.14 30.95
CA GLY A 113 45.29 -3.22 30.40
C GLY A 113 44.63 -4.61 30.45
N SER A 114 45.32 -5.65 30.91
CA SER A 114 44.73 -6.98 31.13
C SER A 114 43.68 -6.98 32.26
N PRO A 115 42.63 -7.83 32.19
CA PRO A 115 41.59 -7.92 33.22
C PRO A 115 42.11 -8.22 34.63
N GLU A 116 43.17 -9.03 34.72
CA GLU A 116 43.81 -9.44 35.96
C GLU A 116 44.75 -8.39 36.56
N ALA A 117 44.97 -7.26 35.86
CA ALA A 117 45.79 -6.17 36.38
C ALA A 117 45.03 -5.40 37.47
N ASN A 118 45.75 -5.04 38.54
CA ASN A 118 45.16 -4.36 39.70
C ASN A 118 44.71 -2.91 39.41
N ASP A 119 45.16 -2.33 38.31
CA ASP A 119 44.81 -1.02 37.78
C ASP A 119 43.85 -1.09 36.58
N ALA A 120 43.35 -2.28 36.24
CA ALA A 120 42.41 -2.47 35.15
C ALA A 120 41.02 -1.89 35.47
N PRO A 121 40.21 -1.54 34.44
CA PRO A 121 38.82 -1.16 34.61
C PRO A 121 37.99 -2.20 35.39
N VAL A 122 38.36 -3.48 35.27
CA VAL A 122 37.75 -4.60 36.00
C VAL A 122 37.97 -4.50 37.52
N ALA A 123 39.19 -4.15 37.94
CA ALA A 123 39.52 -3.96 39.34
C ALA A 123 38.72 -2.79 39.93
N TYR A 124 38.59 -1.69 39.16
CA TYR A 124 37.77 -0.55 39.52
C TYR A 124 36.27 -0.90 39.63
N LEU A 125 35.73 -1.62 38.65
CA LEU A 125 34.32 -2.09 38.66
C LEU A 125 34.03 -2.96 39.89
N THR A 126 34.92 -3.91 40.19
CA THR A 126 34.78 -4.81 41.34
C THR A 126 34.78 -4.03 42.65
N HIS A 127 35.68 -3.04 42.78
CA HIS A 127 35.76 -2.18 43.95
C HIS A 127 34.47 -1.35 44.14
N ILE A 128 33.97 -0.71 43.08
CA ILE A 128 32.73 0.08 43.15
C ILE A 128 31.52 -0.79 43.46
N TYR A 129 31.43 -1.98 42.86
CA TYR A 129 30.33 -2.89 43.12
C TYR A 129 30.28 -3.32 44.59
N GLN A 130 31.43 -3.68 45.17
CA GLN A 130 31.55 -4.00 46.59
C GLN A 130 31.21 -2.80 47.48
N LEU A 131 31.74 -1.62 47.16
CA LEU A 131 31.44 -0.40 47.88
C LEU A 131 29.93 -0.08 47.85
N ALA A 132 29.28 -0.22 46.70
CA ALA A 132 27.84 -0.03 46.56
C ALA A 132 27.08 -0.99 47.48
N LEU A 133 27.39 -2.30 47.43
CA LEU A 133 26.76 -3.30 48.29
C LEU A 133 26.98 -3.03 49.79
N GLU A 134 28.16 -2.55 50.17
CA GLU A 134 28.44 -2.14 51.55
C GLU A 134 27.58 -0.94 51.95
N GLN A 135 27.42 0.06 51.09
CA GLN A 135 26.53 1.21 51.36
C GLN A 135 25.06 0.77 51.52
N GLU A 136 24.59 -0.19 50.72
CA GLU A 136 23.23 -0.73 50.86
C GLU A 136 23.02 -1.43 52.20
N LYS A 137 24.00 -2.23 52.65
CA LYS A 137 23.97 -2.87 53.98
C LYS A 137 23.95 -1.84 55.11
N ASN A 138 24.57 -0.68 54.94
CA ASN A 138 24.67 0.35 55.97
C ASN A 138 23.44 1.27 56.05
N GLY A 139 22.68 1.40 54.95
CA GLY A 139 21.51 2.28 54.83
C GLY A 139 20.16 1.55 54.83
N ALA A 140 20.14 0.24 55.11
CA ALA A 140 18.99 -0.63 54.92
C ALA A 140 17.75 -0.16 55.70
N THR A 141 16.79 0.40 54.98
CA THR A 141 15.38 0.54 55.39
C THR A 141 14.53 -0.39 54.53
N THR A 142 13.35 -0.79 55.01
CA THR A 142 12.42 -1.70 54.30
C THR A 142 11.91 -1.19 52.95
N ILE A 143 12.20 0.07 52.58
CA ILE A 143 11.74 0.74 51.36
C ILE A 143 12.89 0.92 50.34
N MET A 144 14.11 0.49 50.68
CA MET A 144 15.29 0.69 49.84
C MET A 144 15.26 -0.21 48.59
N ASN A 145 15.25 0.39 47.40
CA ASN A 145 15.37 -0.33 46.13
C ASN A 145 16.84 -0.70 45.87
N THR A 146 17.19 -1.96 46.12
CA THR A 146 18.58 -2.44 46.10
C THR A 146 19.17 -2.52 44.69
N LEU A 147 20.49 -2.57 44.57
CA LEU A 147 21.17 -2.71 43.29
C LEU A 147 20.85 -4.06 42.65
N ALA A 148 20.75 -5.12 43.46
CA ALA A 148 20.38 -6.45 43.02
C ALA A 148 18.93 -6.52 42.49
N GLU A 149 18.01 -5.71 43.01
CA GLU A 149 16.64 -5.62 42.51
C GLU A 149 16.56 -4.84 41.19
N ARG A 150 17.31 -3.73 41.08
CA ARG A 150 17.34 -2.89 39.87
C ARG A 150 18.08 -3.54 38.70
N ARG A 151 19.19 -4.21 38.99
CA ARG A 151 20.14 -4.77 38.02
C ARG A 151 20.64 -6.15 38.48
N PRO A 152 19.76 -7.18 38.48
CA PRO A 152 20.14 -8.53 38.88
C PRO A 152 21.21 -9.15 37.96
N ASP A 153 21.34 -8.62 36.74
CA ASP A 153 22.32 -9.03 35.74
C ASP A 153 23.77 -8.67 36.15
N LEU A 154 24.00 -7.58 36.89
CA LEU A 154 25.36 -7.16 37.28
C LEU A 154 26.03 -8.18 38.21
N GLY A 155 25.27 -8.78 39.12
CA GLY A 155 25.81 -9.81 40.02
C GLY A 155 26.12 -11.14 39.33
N ALA A 156 25.49 -11.41 38.17
CA ALA A 156 25.67 -12.63 37.38
C ALA A 156 26.61 -12.44 36.18
N LEU A 157 27.08 -11.21 35.93
CA LEU A 157 27.93 -10.87 34.78
C LEU A 157 29.30 -11.55 34.92
N LEU A 158 29.61 -12.45 34.00
CA LEU A 158 30.93 -13.08 33.92
C LEU A 158 31.93 -12.11 33.31
N ILE A 159 33.00 -11.79 34.04
CA ILE A 159 34.07 -10.93 33.56
C ILE A 159 35.03 -11.77 32.72
N ASN A 160 34.94 -11.63 31.39
CA ASN A 160 35.80 -12.27 30.40
C ASN A 160 36.22 -11.27 29.32
N ASP A 161 37.09 -11.68 28.41
CA ASP A 161 37.59 -10.82 27.31
C ASP A 161 36.46 -10.18 26.50
N LYS A 162 35.41 -10.97 26.19
CA LYS A 162 34.21 -10.50 25.49
C LYS A 162 33.50 -9.37 26.27
N ALA A 163 33.25 -9.55 27.57
CA ALA A 163 32.55 -8.56 28.40
C ALA A 163 33.32 -7.23 28.55
N ILE A 164 34.64 -7.24 28.35
CA ILE A 164 35.52 -6.06 28.49
C ILE A 164 35.68 -5.35 27.15
N ASN A 165 35.87 -6.12 26.07
CA ASN A 165 36.34 -5.59 24.78
C ASN A 165 35.24 -5.53 23.71
N GLU A 166 34.12 -6.26 23.86
CA GLU A 166 33.02 -6.21 22.89
C GLU A 166 32.27 -4.88 22.98
N VAL A 167 32.20 -4.16 21.86
CA VAL A 167 31.44 -2.92 21.75
C VAL A 167 29.98 -3.28 21.47
N ILE A 168 29.11 -3.02 22.44
CA ILE A 168 27.66 -3.22 22.31
C ILE A 168 26.91 -1.88 22.24
N PRO A 169 25.84 -1.75 21.42
CA PRO A 169 24.99 -0.57 21.43
C PRO A 169 24.31 -0.38 22.79
N GLN A 170 24.41 0.81 23.37
CA GLN A 170 23.82 1.11 24.68
C GLN A 170 22.30 0.87 24.71
N LEU A 171 21.59 1.16 23.62
CA LEU A 171 20.15 0.96 23.52
C LEU A 171 19.75 -0.53 23.59
N GLN A 172 20.58 -1.42 23.05
CA GLN A 172 20.35 -2.86 23.14
C GLN A 172 20.35 -3.31 24.61
N LEU A 173 21.35 -2.86 25.39
CA LEU A 173 21.44 -3.17 26.81
C LEU A 173 20.22 -2.63 27.58
N VAL A 174 19.76 -1.41 27.27
CA VAL A 174 18.55 -0.85 27.88
C VAL A 174 17.33 -1.72 27.59
N ASN A 175 17.13 -2.14 26.33
CA ASN A 175 16.01 -2.99 25.94
C ASN A 175 16.07 -4.37 26.61
N GLU A 176 17.26 -4.98 26.73
CA GLU A 176 17.44 -6.25 27.42
C GLU A 176 17.09 -6.15 28.91
N ILE A 177 17.53 -5.08 29.58
CA ILE A 177 17.23 -4.83 31.00
C ILE A 177 15.73 -4.63 31.20
N LEU A 178 15.10 -3.76 30.41
CA LEU A 178 13.65 -3.51 30.50
C LEU A 178 12.84 -4.77 30.20
N SER A 179 13.23 -5.54 29.20
CA SER A 179 12.53 -6.78 28.82
C SER A 179 12.61 -7.82 29.93
N LYS A 180 13.79 -8.03 30.55
CA LYS A 180 13.95 -8.93 31.71
C LYS A 180 13.13 -8.47 32.92
N ALA A 181 13.05 -7.16 33.15
CA ALA A 181 12.23 -6.61 34.23
C ALA A 181 10.73 -6.88 34.01
N ILE A 182 10.23 -6.68 32.78
CA ILE A 182 8.84 -6.99 32.39
C ILE A 182 8.58 -8.49 32.52
N GLN A 183 9.50 -9.32 32.00
CA GLN A 183 9.43 -10.78 32.07
C GLN A 183 9.28 -11.26 33.51
N LYS A 184 10.12 -10.75 34.43
CA LYS A 184 10.05 -11.09 35.86
C LYS A 184 8.75 -10.59 36.50
N LYS A 185 8.32 -9.37 36.20
CA LYS A 185 7.13 -8.76 36.83
C LYS A 185 5.82 -9.46 36.43
N LEU A 186 5.73 -9.92 35.19
CA LEU A 186 4.54 -10.56 34.62
C LEU A 186 4.66 -12.09 34.53
N SER A 187 5.76 -12.67 35.04
CA SER A 187 6.03 -14.12 34.99
C SER A 187 5.97 -14.71 33.57
N LEU A 188 6.56 -14.01 32.60
CA LEU A 188 6.60 -14.43 31.18
C LEU A 188 7.79 -15.36 30.91
N THR A 189 7.68 -16.20 29.88
CA THR A 189 8.68 -17.22 29.55
C THR A 189 9.93 -16.67 28.88
N ASP A 190 9.77 -15.75 27.94
CA ASP A 190 10.82 -15.25 27.05
C ASP A 190 10.49 -13.87 26.48
N LEU A 191 11.37 -13.35 25.62
CA LEU A 191 11.21 -12.07 24.94
C LEU A 191 10.02 -12.04 23.97
N GLU A 192 9.67 -13.18 23.36
CA GLU A 192 8.55 -13.26 22.43
C GLU A 192 7.23 -13.07 23.18
N ALA A 193 7.08 -13.70 24.34
CA ALA A 193 5.93 -13.49 25.24
C ALA A 193 5.85 -12.03 25.74
N VAL A 194 6.99 -11.37 25.99
CA VAL A 194 7.02 -9.93 26.31
C VAL A 194 6.50 -9.10 25.13
N ASN A 195 6.99 -9.34 23.92
CA ASN A 195 6.55 -8.61 22.73
C ASN A 195 5.07 -8.86 22.41
N ALA A 196 4.60 -10.10 22.53
CA ALA A 196 3.19 -10.46 22.38
C ALA A 196 2.32 -9.72 23.42
N ARG A 197 2.79 -9.59 24.66
CA ARG A 197 2.08 -8.81 25.70
C ARG A 197 2.06 -7.31 25.39
N LEU A 198 3.15 -6.74 24.91
CA LEU A 198 3.22 -5.33 24.50
C LEU A 198 2.32 -5.04 23.28
N SER A 199 2.11 -6.03 22.41
CA SER A 199 1.24 -5.88 21.24
C SER A 199 -0.25 -5.69 21.58
N THR A 200 -0.66 -6.11 22.79
CA THR A 200 -2.06 -6.02 23.27
C THR A 200 -2.23 -5.03 24.43
N THR A 201 -1.14 -4.53 25.00
CA THR A 201 -1.19 -3.56 26.11
C THR A 201 -1.55 -2.18 25.57
N ARG A 202 -2.52 -1.50 26.19
CA ARG A 202 -3.03 -0.20 25.67
C ARG A 202 -2.53 1.01 26.45
N TYR A 203 -2.41 0.93 27.77
CA TYR A 203 -1.88 2.01 28.61
C TYR A 203 -0.43 1.73 29.03
N PRO A 204 0.48 2.73 29.03
CA PRO A 204 0.27 4.15 28.69
C PRO A 204 -0.03 4.40 27.21
N ASN A 205 -0.58 5.57 26.86
CA ASN A 205 -1.08 5.96 25.53
C ASN A 205 -0.06 5.90 24.36
N ASN A 206 1.19 5.50 24.61
CA ASN A 206 2.19 5.25 23.57
C ASN A 206 2.19 3.77 23.11
N LEU A 207 1.48 2.89 23.82
CA LEU A 207 1.21 1.50 23.44
C LEU A 207 -0.16 1.41 22.75
N PRO A 208 -0.46 0.37 21.96
CA PRO A 208 0.26 -0.90 21.79
C PRO A 208 1.51 -0.81 20.91
N TYR A 209 2.50 -1.66 21.21
CA TYR A 209 3.70 -1.85 20.40
C TYR A 209 3.74 -3.27 19.85
N HIS A 210 3.53 -3.41 18.54
CA HIS A 210 3.55 -4.71 17.87
C HIS A 210 4.86 -4.89 17.09
N TYR A 211 5.77 -5.72 17.61
CA TYR A 211 7.11 -5.90 17.03
C TYR A 211 7.09 -6.38 15.56
N GLY A 212 6.34 -7.45 15.24
CA GLY A 212 6.24 -7.95 13.86
C GLY A 212 5.72 -6.90 12.85
N HIS A 213 4.67 -6.17 13.21
CA HIS A 213 4.17 -5.04 12.41
C HIS A 213 5.21 -3.93 12.22
N GLN A 214 5.98 -3.57 13.26
CA GLN A 214 7.05 -2.56 13.12
C GLN A 214 8.17 -3.02 12.18
N GLN A 215 8.50 -4.30 12.18
CA GLN A 215 9.42 -4.88 11.19
C GLN A 215 8.86 -4.74 9.77
N ILE A 216 7.58 -5.02 9.58
CA ILE A 216 6.90 -4.85 8.29
C ILE A 216 6.98 -3.38 7.84
N GLN A 217 6.58 -2.42 8.68
CA GLN A 217 6.62 -1.00 8.34
C GLN A 217 8.03 -0.50 8.02
N THR A 218 9.02 -0.94 8.80
CA THR A 218 10.42 -0.57 8.56
C THR A 218 10.89 -1.10 7.21
N ALA A 219 10.62 -2.37 6.92
CA ALA A 219 11.01 -2.97 5.64
C ALA A 219 10.28 -2.32 4.45
N GLN A 220 8.99 -2.02 4.56
CA GLN A 220 8.22 -1.27 3.56
C GLN A 220 8.84 0.09 3.27
N SER A 221 9.27 0.82 4.30
CA SER A 221 9.90 2.14 4.14
C SER A 221 11.21 2.09 3.35
N VAL A 222 11.98 1.01 3.51
CA VAL A 222 13.25 0.78 2.77
C VAL A 222 12.97 0.38 1.32
N LEU A 223 11.91 -0.38 1.08
CA LEU A 223 11.52 -0.83 -0.27
C LEU A 223 10.81 0.26 -1.07
N GLY A 224 10.16 1.22 -0.41
CA GLY A 224 9.32 2.22 -1.07
C GLY A 224 7.99 1.66 -1.61
N THR A 225 7.54 0.53 -1.06
CA THR A 225 6.26 -0.12 -1.42
C THR A 225 5.60 -0.73 -0.19
N THR A 226 4.28 -0.91 -0.21
CA THR A 226 3.53 -1.51 0.90
C THR A 226 3.28 -3.00 0.67
N LEU A 227 3.12 -3.75 1.76
CA LEU A 227 2.80 -5.19 1.72
C LEU A 227 1.44 -5.40 1.04
N GLN A 228 0.54 -4.44 1.17
CA GLN A 228 -0.79 -4.48 0.58
C GLN A 228 -0.71 -4.25 -0.93
N ASP A 229 0.11 -3.30 -1.39
CA ASP A 229 0.29 -3.04 -2.82
C ASP A 229 0.94 -4.23 -3.55
N ILE A 230 1.93 -4.87 -2.93
CA ILE A 230 2.61 -6.04 -3.54
C ILE A 230 1.78 -7.33 -3.47
N THR A 231 0.81 -7.42 -2.55
CA THR A 231 -0.06 -8.61 -2.43
C THR A 231 -1.40 -8.43 -3.15
N LEU A 232 -1.73 -7.20 -3.55
CA LEU A 232 -2.89 -6.90 -4.40
C LEU A 232 -2.97 -7.79 -5.66
N PRO A 233 -1.86 -8.12 -6.36
CA PRO A 233 -1.89 -9.00 -7.53
C PRO A 233 -2.43 -10.41 -7.28
N GLN A 234 -2.47 -10.88 -6.02
CA GLN A 234 -3.03 -12.19 -5.67
C GLN A 234 -4.56 -12.25 -5.80
N THR A 235 -5.23 -11.11 -5.98
CA THR A 235 -6.66 -11.05 -6.28
C THR A 235 -6.91 -11.13 -7.79
N LEU A 236 -7.11 -12.34 -8.30
CA LEU A 236 -7.16 -12.59 -9.76
C LEU A 236 -8.25 -11.82 -10.51
N ASP A 237 -9.43 -11.67 -9.89
CA ASP A 237 -10.58 -10.99 -10.52
C ASP A 237 -10.52 -9.45 -10.34
N LEU A 238 -9.65 -8.95 -9.45
CA LEU A 238 -9.63 -7.52 -9.10
C LEU A 238 -9.16 -6.62 -10.26
N PRO A 239 -8.13 -6.96 -11.05
CA PRO A 239 -7.77 -6.20 -12.24
C PRO A 239 -8.96 -6.03 -13.19
N GLN A 240 -9.72 -7.08 -13.46
CA GLN A 240 -10.90 -6.94 -14.31
C GLN A 240 -11.91 -5.95 -13.72
N ASN A 241 -12.14 -6.01 -12.42
CA ASN A 241 -13.06 -5.09 -11.74
C ASN A 241 -12.55 -3.64 -11.66
N PHE A 242 -11.24 -3.42 -11.59
CA PHE A 242 -10.64 -2.07 -11.67
C PHE A 242 -10.79 -1.44 -13.06
N TRP A 243 -10.75 -2.25 -14.13
CA TRP A 243 -10.89 -1.77 -15.51
C TRP A 243 -12.34 -1.77 -16.02
N ALA A 244 -13.26 -2.41 -15.29
CA ALA A 244 -14.70 -2.46 -15.59
C ALA A 244 -15.56 -1.99 -14.40
N THR A 245 -15.14 -0.94 -13.69
CA THR A 245 -15.66 -0.55 -12.36
C THR A 245 -17.19 -0.51 -12.20
N ALA A 246 -17.94 -0.09 -13.21
CA ALA A 246 -19.39 0.04 -13.13
C ALA A 246 -20.18 -1.22 -13.56
N LYS A 247 -19.62 -2.04 -14.46
CA LYS A 247 -20.29 -3.25 -14.99
C LYS A 247 -19.76 -4.55 -14.37
N GLY A 248 -18.52 -4.53 -13.88
CA GLY A 248 -17.88 -5.62 -13.17
C GLY A 248 -18.62 -5.93 -11.88
N LYS A 249 -18.72 -7.22 -11.55
CA LYS A 249 -19.35 -7.71 -10.33
C LYS A 249 -18.30 -8.38 -9.47
N LEU A 250 -18.25 -7.98 -8.21
CA LEU A 250 -17.34 -8.58 -7.25
C LEU A 250 -17.80 -9.99 -6.86
N SER A 251 -16.87 -10.93 -6.84
CA SER A 251 -17.03 -12.20 -6.13
C SER A 251 -16.94 -11.97 -4.61
N ASP A 252 -17.50 -12.88 -3.82
CA ASP A 252 -17.51 -12.78 -2.36
C ASP A 252 -16.10 -12.75 -1.76
N THR A 253 -15.21 -13.57 -2.33
CA THR A 253 -13.78 -13.63 -2.01
C THR A 253 -13.08 -12.32 -2.33
N THR A 254 -13.33 -11.73 -3.50
CA THR A 254 -12.71 -10.46 -3.92
C THR A 254 -13.21 -9.29 -3.09
N ALA A 255 -14.51 -9.23 -2.80
CA ALA A 255 -15.09 -8.18 -1.94
C ALA A 255 -14.49 -8.21 -0.52
N SER A 256 -14.38 -9.40 0.07
CA SER A 256 -13.77 -9.60 1.39
C SER A 256 -12.27 -9.27 1.40
N ALA A 257 -11.54 -9.73 0.37
CA ALA A 257 -10.12 -9.44 0.22
C ALA A 257 -9.85 -7.95 0.05
N LEU A 258 -10.61 -7.26 -0.81
CA LEU A 258 -10.47 -5.83 -1.05
C LEU A 258 -10.72 -5.03 0.23
N THR A 259 -11.78 -5.35 0.96
CA THR A 259 -12.10 -4.74 2.26
C THR A 259 -10.96 -4.91 3.24
N ARG A 260 -10.46 -6.14 3.39
CA ARG A 260 -9.35 -6.46 4.30
C ARG A 260 -8.06 -5.74 3.90
N LEU A 261 -7.69 -5.74 2.62
CA LEU A 261 -6.49 -5.07 2.11
C LEU A 261 -6.56 -3.56 2.31
N GLN A 262 -7.72 -2.93 2.07
CA GLN A 262 -7.95 -1.50 2.35
C GLN A 262 -7.77 -1.19 3.85
N ILE A 263 -8.25 -2.05 4.76
CA ILE A 263 -8.04 -1.90 6.21
C ILE A 263 -6.56 -2.05 6.54
N MET A 264 -5.89 -3.08 6.02
CA MET A 264 -4.46 -3.30 6.26
C MET A 264 -3.59 -2.15 5.74
N ALA A 265 -4.01 -1.50 4.64
CA ALA A 265 -3.32 -0.34 4.07
C ALA A 265 -3.33 0.90 4.98
N SER A 266 -4.14 0.92 6.06
CA SER A 266 -4.04 1.93 7.11
C SER A 266 -2.70 1.89 7.86
N GLN A 267 -1.95 0.79 7.75
CA GLN A 267 -0.67 0.53 8.43
C GLN A 267 -0.79 0.60 9.95
N PHE A 268 -1.94 0.19 10.47
CA PHE A 268 -2.16 0.01 11.90
C PHE A 268 -1.98 -1.46 12.28
N SER A 269 -1.35 -1.70 13.42
CA SER A 269 -1.24 -3.04 14.00
C SER A 269 -2.62 -3.57 14.45
N PRO A 270 -2.78 -4.89 14.65
CA PRO A 270 -4.05 -5.50 15.01
C PRO A 270 -4.77 -4.83 16.18
N GLU A 271 -4.07 -4.55 17.28
CA GLU A 271 -4.67 -3.92 18.46
C GLU A 271 -5.05 -2.45 18.21
N GLN A 272 -4.28 -1.73 17.41
CA GLN A 272 -4.64 -0.36 17.00
C GLN A 272 -5.94 -0.36 16.19
N GLN A 273 -6.11 -1.32 15.27
CA GLN A 273 -7.34 -1.47 14.52
C GLN A 273 -8.54 -1.81 15.42
N LYS A 274 -8.35 -2.67 16.44
CA LYS A 274 -9.39 -3.01 17.42
C LYS A 274 -9.84 -1.79 18.22
N ILE A 275 -8.89 -0.97 18.72
CA ILE A 275 -9.20 0.27 19.45
C ILE A 275 -10.08 1.22 18.62
N ILE A 276 -9.87 1.28 17.30
CA ILE A 276 -10.65 2.17 16.43
C ILE A 276 -12.09 1.66 16.24
N THR A 277 -12.34 0.35 16.24
CA THR A 277 -13.63 -0.22 15.82
C THR A 277 -14.45 -0.82 16.96
N GLU A 278 -13.87 -0.97 18.15
CA GLU A 278 -14.55 -1.59 19.29
C GLU A 278 -15.69 -0.73 19.85
N THR A 279 -16.53 -1.36 20.67
CA THR A 279 -17.50 -0.68 21.54
C THR A 279 -16.95 -0.57 22.96
N VAL A 280 -17.31 0.50 23.69
CA VAL A 280 -16.85 0.73 25.07
C VAL A 280 -17.33 -0.41 26.00
N GLY A 281 -16.37 -1.15 26.59
CA GLY A 281 -16.62 -2.22 27.55
C GLY A 281 -16.49 -1.79 29.02
N GLN A 282 -16.79 -2.69 29.97
CA GLN A 282 -16.72 -2.37 31.41
C GLN A 282 -15.31 -2.02 31.90
N ASP A 283 -14.28 -2.63 31.31
CA ASP A 283 -12.87 -2.39 31.69
C ASP A 283 -12.23 -1.19 30.96
N PHE A 284 -13.04 -0.34 30.31
CA PHE A 284 -12.56 0.76 29.46
C PHE A 284 -11.51 1.65 30.14
N TYR A 285 -11.78 2.09 31.37
CA TYR A 285 -10.88 2.95 32.14
C TYR A 285 -9.57 2.24 32.53
N GLN A 286 -9.65 0.97 32.95
CA GLN A 286 -8.46 0.19 33.28
C GLN A 286 -7.58 -0.06 32.06
N LEU A 287 -8.17 -0.39 30.92
CA LEU A 287 -7.45 -0.71 29.69
C LEU A 287 -6.82 0.53 29.06
N ASN A 288 -7.58 1.63 28.91
CA ASN A 288 -7.16 2.80 28.15
C ASN A 288 -6.52 3.90 29.00
N TYR A 289 -6.85 4.01 30.28
CA TYR A 289 -6.35 5.04 31.21
C TYR A 289 -5.56 4.46 32.40
N GLY A 290 -5.46 3.13 32.48
CA GLY A 290 -4.57 2.42 33.41
C GLY A 290 -5.11 2.23 34.83
N ASP A 291 -6.36 2.62 35.12
CA ASP A 291 -6.90 2.62 36.48
C ASP A 291 -8.42 2.39 36.47
N SER A 292 -8.85 1.29 37.10
CA SER A 292 -10.25 0.87 37.19
C SER A 292 -11.10 1.71 38.13
N SER A 293 -10.49 2.54 38.99
CA SER A 293 -11.21 3.41 39.92
C SER A 293 -11.65 4.74 39.30
N LEU A 294 -11.12 5.05 38.10
CA LEU A 294 -11.48 6.27 37.38
C LEU A 294 -12.92 6.21 36.87
N THR A 295 -13.55 7.38 36.84
CA THR A 295 -14.87 7.60 36.25
C THR A 295 -14.82 8.87 35.41
N VAL A 296 -15.88 9.14 34.64
CA VAL A 296 -16.01 10.38 33.87
C VAL A 296 -15.76 11.65 34.70
N ASN A 297 -16.20 11.64 35.96
CA ASN A 297 -16.04 12.78 36.87
C ASN A 297 -14.57 13.03 37.25
N SER A 298 -13.74 11.98 37.30
CA SER A 298 -12.31 12.10 37.57
C SER A 298 -11.61 12.98 36.54
N PHE A 299 -12.05 12.94 35.28
CA PHE A 299 -11.47 13.71 34.18
C PHE A 299 -11.92 15.18 34.14
N SER A 300 -12.77 15.61 35.08
CA SER A 300 -13.10 17.04 35.24
C SER A 300 -11.90 17.85 35.75
N ASP A 301 -10.96 17.20 36.44
CA ASP A 301 -9.67 17.78 36.83
C ASP A 301 -8.70 17.74 35.64
N MET A 302 -8.24 18.92 35.19
CA MET A 302 -7.29 19.02 34.10
C MET A 302 -5.99 18.25 34.37
N THR A 303 -5.56 18.12 35.62
CA THR A 303 -4.35 17.35 35.99
C THR A 303 -4.51 15.88 35.65
N ILE A 304 -5.67 15.29 35.98
CA ILE A 304 -5.98 13.90 35.64
C ILE A 304 -6.10 13.74 34.12
N MET A 305 -6.75 14.69 33.45
CA MET A 305 -6.83 14.70 31.99
C MET A 305 -5.44 14.68 31.35
N THR A 306 -4.54 15.57 31.76
CA THR A 306 -3.18 15.66 31.20
C THR A 306 -2.34 14.42 31.54
N ASP A 307 -2.39 13.93 32.77
CA ASP A 307 -1.59 12.79 33.22
C ASP A 307 -1.99 11.49 32.51
N ARG A 308 -3.30 11.22 32.42
CA ARG A 308 -3.81 9.97 31.86
C ARG A 308 -3.84 9.97 30.33
N THR A 309 -3.91 11.13 29.69
CA THR A 309 -3.82 11.23 28.22
C THR A 309 -2.39 11.43 27.71
N SER A 310 -1.47 11.84 28.59
CA SER A 310 -0.13 12.34 28.27
C SER A 310 -0.15 13.55 27.33
N LEU A 311 -1.17 14.41 27.46
CA LEU A 311 -1.28 15.67 26.75
C LEU A 311 -0.89 16.84 27.67
N THR A 312 -0.38 17.89 27.07
CA THR A 312 -0.25 19.20 27.72
C THR A 312 -1.58 19.97 27.62
N VAL A 313 -1.80 20.97 28.49
CA VAL A 313 -3.00 21.81 28.44
C VAL A 313 -3.23 22.45 27.06
N PRO A 314 -2.22 23.04 26.38
CA PRO A 314 -2.41 23.56 25.03
C PRO A 314 -2.82 22.49 24.02
N GLN A 315 -2.35 21.25 24.15
CA GLN A 315 -2.78 20.15 23.28
C GLN A 315 -4.23 19.74 23.55
N VAL A 316 -4.70 19.81 24.79
CA VAL A 316 -6.12 19.61 25.11
C VAL A 316 -6.97 20.72 24.48
N GLU A 317 -6.54 21.98 24.55
CA GLU A 317 -7.24 23.11 23.91
C GLU A 317 -7.29 22.96 22.38
N LEU A 318 -6.19 22.54 21.75
CA LEU A 318 -6.13 22.25 20.31
C LEU A 318 -7.03 21.08 19.91
N MET A 319 -7.03 20.00 20.69
CA MET A 319 -7.89 18.83 20.45
C MET A 319 -9.38 19.19 20.56
N LEU A 320 -9.75 20.01 21.54
CA LEU A 320 -11.12 20.43 21.77
C LEU A 320 -11.54 21.63 20.90
N CYS A 321 -10.61 22.27 20.19
CA CYS A 321 -10.83 23.52 19.45
C CYS A 321 -11.51 24.60 20.32
N SER A 322 -11.12 24.65 21.60
CA SER A 322 -11.70 25.53 22.60
C SER A 322 -10.67 25.88 23.66
N THR A 323 -10.71 27.14 24.11
CA THR A 323 -9.97 27.63 25.28
C THR A 323 -10.96 28.04 26.37
N VAL A 324 -10.46 28.54 27.50
CA VAL A 324 -11.30 29.23 28.51
C VAL A 324 -12.04 30.44 27.91
N GLY A 325 -11.49 31.06 26.87
CA GLY A 325 -12.12 32.18 26.15
C GLY A 325 -13.22 31.79 25.17
N GLY A 326 -13.50 30.50 24.99
CA GLY A 326 -14.48 29.98 24.05
C GLY A 326 -13.85 29.25 22.86
N SER A 327 -14.66 29.06 21.81
CA SER A 327 -14.26 28.31 20.61
C SER A 327 -13.16 29.02 19.82
N THR A 328 -12.23 28.23 19.28
CA THR A 328 -11.19 28.70 18.34
C THR A 328 -11.57 28.46 16.88
N VAL A 329 -12.75 27.89 16.61
CA VAL A 329 -13.24 27.61 15.26
C VAL A 329 -13.69 28.91 14.61
N VAL A 330 -13.23 29.14 13.39
CA VAL A 330 -13.67 30.25 12.53
C VAL A 330 -14.34 29.70 11.28
N LYS A 331 -15.34 30.43 10.78
CA LYS A 331 -16.04 30.15 9.52
C LYS A 331 -15.61 31.18 8.49
N SER A 332 -15.55 30.77 7.23
CA SER A 332 -15.38 31.68 6.10
C SER A 332 -16.50 32.73 6.05
N ASP A 333 -16.13 34.00 5.89
CA ASP A 333 -17.07 35.10 5.63
C ASP A 333 -17.76 34.96 4.26
N ASN A 334 -17.23 34.11 3.39
CA ASN A 334 -17.69 33.88 2.02
C ASN A 334 -18.74 32.74 1.92
N VAL A 335 -19.39 32.39 3.03
CA VAL A 335 -20.46 31.39 3.08
C VAL A 335 -21.69 31.99 3.76
N SER A 336 -22.86 31.79 3.16
CA SER A 336 -24.13 32.42 3.55
C SER A 336 -24.45 32.34 5.05
N SER A 337 -25.15 33.39 5.53
CA SER A 337 -25.69 33.46 6.88
C SER A 337 -26.86 32.48 7.03
N GLY A 338 -26.62 31.33 7.66
CA GLY A 338 -27.58 30.22 7.81
C GLY A 338 -26.91 28.86 7.87
N ASP A 339 -25.74 28.72 7.24
CA ASP A 339 -24.88 27.55 7.35
C ASP A 339 -24.22 27.49 8.74
N THR A 340 -24.10 26.28 9.31
CA THR A 340 -23.71 25.96 10.70
C THR A 340 -22.73 26.95 11.36
N THR A 341 -23.06 27.40 12.58
CA THR A 341 -22.23 28.30 13.39
C THR A 341 -20.84 27.71 13.65
N ALA A 342 -19.81 28.55 13.59
CA ALA A 342 -18.44 28.19 13.92
C ALA A 342 -18.34 27.69 15.37
N THR A 343 -18.30 26.37 15.55
CA THR A 343 -18.35 25.72 16.85
C THR A 343 -17.53 24.42 16.83
N PRO A 344 -16.98 23.97 17.98
CA PRO A 344 -16.15 22.77 18.01
C PRO A 344 -16.89 21.48 17.63
N PHE A 345 -18.22 21.45 17.83
CA PHE A 345 -19.03 20.30 17.44
C PHE A 345 -19.41 20.31 15.95
N ALA A 346 -19.21 21.42 15.24
CA ALA A 346 -19.40 21.50 13.78
C ALA A 346 -18.09 21.23 13.00
N TYR A 347 -16.92 21.55 13.57
CA TYR A 347 -15.62 21.36 12.94
C TYR A 347 -14.49 21.28 13.99
N GLY A 348 -13.45 20.49 13.69
CA GLY A 348 -12.20 20.41 14.45
C GLY A 348 -12.25 19.44 15.64
N ALA A 349 -13.38 19.41 16.35
CA ALA A 349 -13.68 18.43 17.40
C ALA A 349 -15.07 17.80 17.21
N ARG A 350 -15.56 17.70 15.97
CA ARG A 350 -16.90 17.22 15.64
C ARG A 350 -17.09 15.76 16.01
N PHE A 351 -16.09 14.91 15.80
CA PHE A 351 -16.09 13.51 16.19
C PHE A 351 -16.20 13.37 17.71
N ILE A 352 -15.39 14.11 18.48
CA ILE A 352 -15.41 14.08 19.95
C ILE A 352 -16.81 14.44 20.48
N HIS A 353 -17.45 15.42 19.88
CA HIS A 353 -18.79 15.88 20.28
C HIS A 353 -19.94 15.12 19.61
N ALA A 354 -19.66 14.10 18.80
CA ALA A 354 -20.65 13.37 17.98
C ALA A 354 -21.56 14.32 17.15
N GLY A 355 -21.04 15.48 16.74
CA GLY A 355 -21.82 16.51 16.03
C GLY A 355 -22.90 17.22 16.85
N LYS A 356 -22.91 17.08 18.18
CA LYS A 356 -23.96 17.59 19.07
C LYS A 356 -23.56 18.89 19.77
N PRO A 357 -24.53 19.79 20.06
CA PRO A 357 -24.26 21.12 20.62
C PRO A 357 -23.76 21.12 22.08
N GLU A 358 -23.90 20.00 22.80
CA GLU A 358 -23.37 19.82 24.15
C GLU A 358 -21.84 19.65 24.12
N ALA A 359 -21.12 20.69 23.70
CA ALA A 359 -19.66 20.64 23.59
C ALA A 359 -18.97 20.61 24.97
N ILE A 360 -17.80 19.98 25.01
CA ILE A 360 -16.89 20.08 26.15
C ILE A 360 -16.41 21.52 26.25
N THR A 361 -16.43 22.09 27.46
CA THR A 361 -15.99 23.46 27.71
C THR A 361 -14.94 23.49 28.81
N LEU A 362 -14.05 24.47 28.73
CA LEU A 362 -13.00 24.69 29.72
C LEU A 362 -13.35 25.90 30.57
N SER A 363 -13.30 25.76 31.89
CA SER A 363 -13.51 26.87 32.82
C SER A 363 -12.42 26.94 33.88
N ARG A 364 -12.29 28.11 34.50
CA ARG A 364 -11.45 28.30 35.69
C ARG A 364 -12.34 28.21 36.93
N SER A 365 -11.92 27.45 37.92
CA SER A 365 -12.52 27.40 39.25
C SER A 365 -11.52 27.90 40.29
N GLY A 366 -12.00 28.58 41.34
CA GLY A 366 -11.14 29.13 42.42
C GLY A 366 -10.71 30.60 42.23
N ALA A 367 -10.02 31.15 43.24
CA ALA A 367 -9.53 32.53 43.25
C ALA A 367 -8.29 32.71 42.35
N GLU A 368 -8.06 33.93 41.83
CA GLU A 368 -7.02 34.22 40.80
C GLU A 368 -5.60 33.73 41.14
N ALA A 369 -5.24 33.65 42.43
CA ALA A 369 -3.92 33.19 42.88
C ALA A 369 -3.73 31.65 42.78
N HIS A 370 -4.83 30.87 42.75
CA HIS A 370 -4.83 29.40 42.75
C HIS A 370 -6.03 28.85 41.95
N PHE A 371 -6.18 29.27 40.68
CA PHE A 371 -7.28 28.74 39.86
C PHE A 371 -6.95 27.32 39.35
N ALA A 372 -7.93 26.43 39.42
CA ALA A 372 -7.89 25.12 38.79
C ALA A 372 -8.60 25.17 37.43
N LEU A 373 -8.01 24.52 36.43
CA LEU A 373 -8.65 24.32 35.13
C LEU A 373 -9.60 23.12 35.24
N THR A 374 -10.83 23.33 34.80
CA THR A 374 -11.91 22.34 34.88
C THR A 374 -12.42 22.02 33.48
N VAL A 375 -12.65 20.73 33.21
CA VAL A 375 -13.20 20.23 31.96
C VAL A 375 -14.65 19.82 32.19
N ASN A 376 -15.59 20.49 31.53
CA ASN A 376 -17.03 20.29 31.74
C ASN A 376 -17.68 19.49 30.62
N ASN A 377 -18.91 19.01 30.87
CA ASN A 377 -19.75 18.29 29.91
C ASN A 377 -19.11 17.01 29.37
N LEU A 378 -18.30 16.31 30.17
CA LEU A 378 -17.75 15.01 29.81
C LEU A 378 -18.80 13.90 29.94
N THR A 379 -18.68 12.88 29.10
CA THR A 379 -19.43 11.63 29.13
C THR A 379 -18.47 10.47 28.84
N ASP A 380 -18.85 9.23 29.17
CA ASP A 380 -18.03 8.06 28.83
C ASP A 380 -17.77 7.97 27.31
N ASP A 381 -18.78 8.24 26.49
CA ASP A 381 -18.67 8.29 25.02
C ASP A 381 -17.66 9.36 24.56
N LYS A 382 -17.66 10.55 25.17
CA LYS A 382 -16.69 11.61 24.85
C LYS A 382 -15.27 11.22 25.24
N LEU A 383 -15.09 10.55 26.39
CA LEU A 383 -13.76 10.07 26.82
C LEU A 383 -13.24 8.94 25.94
N ASP A 384 -14.11 8.07 25.41
CA ASP A 384 -13.73 7.09 24.39
C ASP A 384 -13.30 7.77 23.08
N ARG A 385 -14.09 8.73 22.59
CA ARG A 385 -13.76 9.50 21.39
C ARG A 385 -12.46 10.30 21.56
N ILE A 386 -12.20 10.85 22.74
CA ILE A 386 -10.91 11.48 23.09
C ILE A 386 -9.78 10.43 23.02
N ASN A 387 -9.93 9.27 23.65
CA ASN A 387 -8.92 8.21 23.62
C ASN A 387 -8.55 7.83 22.17
N ARG A 388 -9.55 7.62 21.29
CA ARG A 388 -9.32 7.31 19.87
C ARG A 388 -8.66 8.47 19.12
N THR A 389 -9.11 9.70 19.34
CA THR A 389 -8.57 10.90 18.67
C THR A 389 -7.12 11.15 19.05
N VAL A 390 -6.79 11.06 20.33
CA VAL A 390 -5.41 11.22 20.84
C VAL A 390 -4.48 10.16 20.27
N ARG A 391 -4.96 8.91 20.17
CA ARG A 391 -4.19 7.81 19.59
C ARG A 391 -3.98 7.99 18.09
N LEU A 392 -5.03 8.30 17.34
CA LEU A 392 -4.92 8.58 15.90
C LEU A 392 -3.97 9.74 15.61
N GLN A 393 -3.98 10.79 16.44
CA GLN A 393 -3.05 11.91 16.32
C GLN A 393 -1.59 11.45 16.36
N LYS A 394 -1.25 10.60 17.34
CA LYS A 394 0.09 10.04 17.47
C LYS A 394 0.43 9.09 16.31
N TRP A 395 -0.49 8.23 15.90
CA TRP A 395 -0.23 7.20 14.88
C TRP A 395 -0.13 7.78 13.46
N LEU A 396 -0.94 8.79 13.14
CA LEU A 396 -0.95 9.41 11.82
C LEU A 396 0.00 10.60 11.71
N ASN A 397 0.40 11.19 12.84
CA ASN A 397 1.18 12.43 12.92
C ASN A 397 0.53 13.58 12.14
N LEU A 398 -0.79 13.73 12.30
CA LEU A 398 -1.59 14.81 11.70
C LEU A 398 -2.12 15.75 12.78
N PRO A 399 -2.45 17.01 12.46
CA PRO A 399 -3.18 17.89 13.37
C PRO A 399 -4.53 17.30 13.78
N TYR A 400 -5.01 17.63 14.99
CA TYR A 400 -6.33 17.18 15.47
C TYR A 400 -7.47 17.59 14.53
N GLU A 401 -7.44 18.82 14.00
CA GLU A 401 -8.44 19.31 13.05
C GLU A 401 -8.51 18.47 11.77
N ASP A 402 -7.37 17.99 11.29
CA ASP A 402 -7.27 17.23 10.05
C ASP A 402 -7.78 15.80 10.24
N ILE A 403 -7.53 15.21 11.41
CA ILE A 403 -8.05 13.89 11.78
C ILE A 403 -9.57 13.95 11.93
N ASP A 404 -10.07 14.96 12.63
CA ASP A 404 -11.50 15.19 12.80
C ASP A 404 -12.20 15.36 11.45
N LEU A 405 -11.65 16.23 10.59
CA LEU A 405 -12.18 16.47 9.26
C LEU A 405 -12.18 15.21 8.39
N LEU A 406 -11.07 14.48 8.37
CA LEU A 406 -10.91 13.27 7.55
C LEU A 406 -11.89 12.18 7.96
N VAL A 407 -11.94 11.88 9.27
CA VAL A 407 -12.78 10.82 9.82
C VAL A 407 -14.26 11.19 9.71
N THR A 408 -14.65 12.42 10.08
CA THR A 408 -16.06 12.81 10.01
C THR A 408 -16.56 12.94 8.58
N SER A 409 -15.73 13.39 7.63
CA SER A 409 -16.10 13.41 6.21
C SER A 409 -16.36 12.00 5.66
N ALA A 410 -15.58 11.01 6.10
CA ALA A 410 -15.81 9.61 5.76
C ALA A 410 -17.12 9.09 6.39
N MET A 411 -17.39 9.40 7.65
CA MET A 411 -18.63 9.01 8.34
C MET A 411 -19.87 9.62 7.70
N ASP A 412 -19.80 10.87 7.22
CA ASP A 412 -20.92 11.49 6.50
C ASP A 412 -21.15 10.88 5.11
N ALA A 413 -20.09 10.41 4.46
CA ALA A 413 -20.19 9.68 3.20
C ALA A 413 -20.68 8.24 3.41
N GLU A 414 -20.57 7.70 4.62
CA GLU A 414 -21.04 6.36 4.95
C GLU A 414 -22.56 6.30 5.11
N THR A 415 -23.18 5.31 4.46
CA THR A 415 -24.63 5.11 4.56
C THR A 415 -25.03 4.65 5.97
N GLY A 416 -25.73 5.50 6.71
CA GLY A 416 -26.32 5.16 8.01
C GLY A 416 -25.51 5.52 9.26
N ASN A 417 -24.31 6.12 9.13
CA ASN A 417 -23.44 6.46 10.27
C ASN A 417 -23.78 7.85 10.89
N THR A 418 -25.03 8.04 11.29
CA THR A 418 -25.50 9.31 11.89
C THR A 418 -24.95 9.56 13.30
N ALA A 419 -24.46 8.53 13.98
CA ALA A 419 -23.85 8.61 15.31
C ALA A 419 -22.36 9.00 15.27
N LEU A 420 -21.77 9.16 14.08
CA LEU A 420 -20.34 9.44 13.88
C LEU A 420 -19.45 8.43 14.64
N SER A 421 -19.71 7.14 14.48
CA SER A 421 -18.98 6.06 15.14
C SER A 421 -17.88 5.51 14.25
N MET A 422 -16.66 5.36 14.77
CA MET A 422 -15.56 4.76 14.00
C MET A 422 -15.82 3.26 13.79
N ASN A 423 -15.50 2.77 12.60
CA ASN A 423 -15.75 1.39 12.18
C ASN A 423 -14.75 0.96 11.08
N ASP A 424 -14.96 -0.20 10.47
CA ASP A 424 -14.09 -0.71 9.41
C ASP A 424 -13.98 0.26 8.20
N ASN A 425 -15.04 1.02 7.87
CA ASN A 425 -14.97 2.05 6.82
C ASN A 425 -14.03 3.21 7.18
N THR A 426 -13.88 3.53 8.47
CA THR A 426 -12.87 4.48 8.93
C THR A 426 -11.46 3.96 8.63
N LEU A 427 -11.18 2.68 8.89
CA LEU A 427 -9.88 2.08 8.61
C LEU A 427 -9.61 1.94 7.10
N ARG A 428 -10.62 1.53 6.31
CA ARG A 428 -10.53 1.47 4.84
C ARG A 428 -10.20 2.83 4.26
N MET A 429 -10.89 3.88 4.73
CA MET A 429 -10.65 5.25 4.29
C MET A 429 -9.22 5.69 4.63
N LEU A 430 -8.74 5.42 5.85
CA LEU A 430 -7.35 5.73 6.23
C LEU A 430 -6.34 5.01 5.35
N GLY A 431 -6.61 3.76 4.93
CA GLY A 431 -5.76 3.03 4.01
C GLY A 431 -5.69 3.65 2.62
N VAL A 432 -6.83 4.01 2.03
CA VAL A 432 -6.85 4.70 0.73
C VAL A 432 -6.22 6.09 0.83
N PHE A 433 -6.46 6.83 1.92
CA PHE A 433 -5.78 8.10 2.18
C PHE A 433 -4.26 7.94 2.28
N LYS A 434 -3.76 6.93 3.00
CA LYS A 434 -2.32 6.68 3.13
C LYS A 434 -1.65 6.38 1.79
N HIS A 435 -2.32 5.62 0.93
CA HIS A 435 -1.88 5.41 -0.46
C HIS A 435 -1.74 6.73 -1.21
N TYR A 436 -2.78 7.56 -1.21
CA TYR A 436 -2.77 8.84 -1.91
C TYR A 436 -1.79 9.86 -1.31
N GLN A 437 -1.61 9.83 0.01
CA GLN A 437 -0.62 10.63 0.72
C GLN A 437 0.80 10.25 0.30
N ALA A 438 1.12 8.95 0.31
CA ALA A 438 2.46 8.46 -0.03
C ALA A 438 2.79 8.63 -1.52
N LYS A 439 1.83 8.34 -2.41
CA LYS A 439 2.07 8.31 -3.87
C LYS A 439 1.97 9.68 -4.52
N TYR A 440 1.01 10.51 -4.08
CA TYR A 440 0.68 11.77 -4.75
C TYR A 440 0.79 13.01 -3.84
N GLY A 441 1.21 12.85 -2.58
CA GLY A 441 1.37 13.97 -1.65
C GLY A 441 0.06 14.62 -1.20
N VAL A 442 -1.06 13.88 -1.27
CA VAL A 442 -2.39 14.41 -0.92
C VAL A 442 -2.49 14.66 0.58
N SER A 443 -2.94 15.87 0.95
CA SER A 443 -3.22 16.25 2.34
C SER A 443 -4.59 15.78 2.82
N ALA A 444 -4.78 15.73 4.14
CA ALA A 444 -6.06 15.33 4.75
C ALA A 444 -7.23 16.21 4.30
N LYS A 445 -7.03 17.54 4.22
CA LYS A 445 -8.05 18.50 3.76
C LYS A 445 -8.46 18.26 2.30
N GLN A 446 -7.49 17.96 1.43
CA GLN A 446 -7.77 17.66 0.02
C GLN A 446 -8.58 16.37 -0.11
N PHE A 447 -8.16 15.29 0.57
CA PHE A 447 -8.84 13.99 0.52
C PHE A 447 -10.25 14.06 1.12
N ALA A 448 -10.42 14.73 2.27
CA ALA A 448 -11.73 14.96 2.88
C ALA A 448 -12.67 15.77 1.95
N GLY A 449 -12.11 16.75 1.22
CA GLY A 449 -12.84 17.50 0.19
C GLY A 449 -13.34 16.64 -0.96
N TRP A 450 -12.65 15.53 -1.28
CA TRP A 450 -13.13 14.55 -2.25
C TRP A 450 -14.30 13.75 -1.67
N LEU A 451 -14.25 13.32 -0.42
CA LEU A 451 -15.29 12.48 0.16
C LEU A 451 -16.59 13.23 0.47
N ARG A 452 -16.52 14.53 0.81
CA ARG A 452 -17.70 15.29 1.22
C ARG A 452 -17.73 16.71 0.65
N VAL A 453 -17.10 17.65 1.35
CA VAL A 453 -17.09 19.08 0.99
C VAL A 453 -15.74 19.72 1.30
N VAL A 454 -15.35 20.72 0.51
CA VAL A 454 -14.24 21.62 0.81
C VAL A 454 -14.59 22.41 2.07
N ALA A 455 -13.81 22.24 3.14
CA ALA A 455 -14.16 22.74 4.47
C ALA A 455 -14.26 24.28 4.52
N PRO A 456 -15.41 24.85 4.91
CA PRO A 456 -15.59 26.29 5.07
C PRO A 456 -15.13 26.80 6.45
N PHE A 457 -14.47 25.94 7.23
CA PHE A 457 -14.01 26.23 8.58
C PHE A 457 -12.49 26.07 8.69
N ALA A 458 -11.92 26.70 9.72
CA ALA A 458 -10.54 26.51 10.16
C ALA A 458 -10.44 26.77 11.68
N ILE A 459 -9.28 26.48 12.26
CA ILE A 459 -8.91 26.90 13.61
C ILE A 459 -8.08 28.18 13.54
N THR A 460 -8.49 29.23 14.27
CA THR A 460 -7.78 30.51 14.30
C THR A 460 -6.30 30.33 14.70
N PRO A 461 -5.33 30.99 14.04
CA PRO A 461 -5.48 32.06 13.03
C PRO A 461 -5.49 31.57 11.56
N ALA A 462 -5.68 30.28 11.30
CA ALA A 462 -5.64 29.75 9.94
C ALA A 462 -6.86 30.19 9.11
N THR A 463 -6.65 30.37 7.81
CA THR A 463 -7.71 30.64 6.84
C THR A 463 -8.48 29.35 6.48
N PRO A 464 -9.82 29.37 6.39
CA PRO A 464 -10.61 28.22 5.93
C PRO A 464 -10.12 27.63 4.61
N PHE A 465 -10.18 26.29 4.48
CA PHE A 465 -9.69 25.61 3.28
C PHE A 465 -10.44 26.04 2.01
N LEU A 466 -11.75 26.33 2.13
CA LEU A 466 -12.55 26.91 1.05
C LEU A 466 -11.91 28.18 0.48
N ASP A 467 -11.50 29.11 1.35
CA ASP A 467 -10.92 30.38 0.93
C ASP A 467 -9.50 30.22 0.39
N GLN A 468 -8.74 29.25 0.90
CA GLN A 468 -7.43 28.91 0.33
C GLN A 468 -7.53 28.43 -1.12
N VAL A 469 -8.63 27.73 -1.47
CA VAL A 469 -8.87 27.21 -2.82
C VAL A 469 -9.49 28.25 -3.74
N PHE A 470 -10.57 28.91 -3.31
CA PHE A 470 -11.40 29.75 -4.19
C PHE A 470 -11.13 31.25 -4.08
N ASN A 471 -10.51 31.70 -2.98
CA ASN A 471 -10.35 33.12 -2.63
C ASN A 471 -8.88 33.48 -2.37
N SER A 472 -7.96 32.90 -3.14
CA SER A 472 -6.54 33.23 -3.05
C SER A 472 -6.29 34.71 -3.38
N VAL A 473 -5.45 35.35 -2.56
CA VAL A 473 -5.23 36.81 -2.57
C VAL A 473 -4.75 37.30 -3.93
N GLY A 474 -5.37 38.37 -4.44
CA GLY A 474 -4.94 39.07 -5.65
C GLY A 474 -5.54 38.56 -6.97
N THR A 475 -6.40 37.53 -6.93
CA THR A 475 -7.01 36.95 -8.15
C THR A 475 -8.24 37.72 -8.64
N PHE A 476 -9.06 38.23 -7.72
CA PHE A 476 -10.28 38.99 -7.99
C PHE A 476 -10.46 40.13 -6.99
N ASP A 477 -11.12 41.21 -7.41
CA ASP A 477 -11.43 42.37 -6.54
C ASP A 477 -12.48 42.04 -5.47
N THR A 478 -13.37 41.09 -5.76
CA THR A 478 -14.39 40.57 -4.86
C THR A 478 -14.21 39.07 -4.63
N PRO A 479 -14.39 38.55 -3.42
CA PRO A 479 -14.29 37.12 -3.17
C PRO A 479 -15.45 36.33 -3.81
N PHE A 480 -15.21 35.06 -4.12
CA PHE A 480 -16.23 34.08 -4.43
C PHE A 480 -17.04 33.73 -3.18
N VAL A 481 -18.36 33.94 -3.24
CA VAL A 481 -19.29 33.70 -2.14
C VAL A 481 -20.23 32.53 -2.47
N ILE A 482 -20.38 31.62 -1.51
CA ILE A 482 -21.37 30.52 -1.54
C ILE A 482 -22.66 31.03 -0.89
N ASP A 483 -23.65 31.35 -1.72
CA ASP A 483 -24.90 32.01 -1.30
C ASP A 483 -26.16 31.13 -1.48
N ASN A 484 -25.99 29.86 -1.84
CA ASN A 484 -27.06 28.90 -2.08
C ASN A 484 -28.09 29.36 -3.13
N GLN A 485 -27.71 30.30 -4.02
CA GLN A 485 -28.54 30.74 -5.15
C GLN A 485 -28.22 29.94 -6.41
N ASP A 486 -29.23 29.73 -7.25
CA ASP A 486 -29.03 29.16 -8.58
C ASP A 486 -28.27 30.15 -9.48
N PHE A 487 -27.44 29.61 -10.37
CA PHE A 487 -26.80 30.37 -11.45
C PHE A 487 -26.80 29.56 -12.74
N VAL A 488 -26.82 30.27 -13.87
CA VAL A 488 -26.70 29.67 -15.19
C VAL A 488 -25.22 29.53 -15.56
N TYR A 489 -24.71 28.30 -15.56
CA TYR A 489 -23.28 28.02 -15.69
C TYR A 489 -22.73 28.23 -17.12
N THR A 490 -23.60 28.48 -18.11
CA THR A 490 -23.20 28.79 -19.50
C THR A 490 -22.97 30.29 -19.74
N LEU A 491 -23.36 31.16 -18.80
CA LEU A 491 -23.19 32.60 -18.96
C LEU A 491 -21.73 33.02 -18.73
N THR A 492 -21.27 34.01 -19.51
CA THR A 492 -19.92 34.58 -19.43
C THR A 492 -19.91 36.02 -18.93
N THR A 493 -21.09 36.62 -18.74
CA THR A 493 -21.28 38.02 -18.31
C THR A 493 -22.24 38.11 -17.13
N GLY A 494 -22.21 39.23 -16.40
CA GLY A 494 -23.07 39.45 -15.23
C GLY A 494 -22.62 38.66 -14.00
N GLY A 495 -23.51 38.53 -13.00
CA GLY A 495 -23.22 37.83 -11.74
C GLY A 495 -22.88 36.35 -11.93
N ASP A 496 -23.65 35.65 -12.76
CA ASP A 496 -23.42 34.23 -13.07
C ASP A 496 -22.10 34.02 -13.81
N GLY A 497 -21.79 34.87 -14.78
CA GLY A 497 -20.50 34.85 -15.49
C GLY A 497 -19.30 35.11 -14.57
N ALA A 498 -19.46 35.96 -13.55
CA ALA A 498 -18.43 36.17 -12.54
C ALA A 498 -18.20 34.91 -11.70
N ARG A 499 -19.26 34.20 -11.28
CA ARG A 499 -19.15 32.91 -10.57
C ARG A 499 -18.44 31.87 -11.41
N VAL A 500 -18.81 31.73 -12.69
CA VAL A 500 -18.14 30.83 -13.64
C VAL A 500 -16.65 31.14 -13.74
N LYS A 501 -16.30 32.42 -13.87
CA LYS A 501 -14.90 32.86 -13.95
C LYS A 501 -14.12 32.60 -12.66
N HIS A 502 -14.72 32.82 -11.49
CA HIS A 502 -14.11 32.54 -10.19
C HIS A 502 -13.77 31.06 -10.05
N ILE A 503 -14.77 30.17 -10.22
CA ILE A 503 -14.58 28.72 -10.09
C ILE A 503 -13.56 28.22 -11.11
N SER A 504 -13.67 28.67 -12.37
CA SER A 504 -12.74 28.27 -13.43
C SER A 504 -11.30 28.67 -13.10
N THR A 505 -11.08 29.91 -12.66
CA THR A 505 -9.73 30.43 -12.37
C THR A 505 -9.14 29.75 -11.14
N ALA A 506 -9.91 29.61 -10.07
CA ALA A 506 -9.49 28.95 -8.83
C ALA A 506 -9.05 27.49 -9.08
N LEU A 507 -9.73 26.79 -9.98
CA LEU A 507 -9.45 25.39 -10.29
C LEU A 507 -8.51 25.21 -11.49
N GLY A 508 -8.03 26.29 -12.11
CA GLY A 508 -7.14 26.24 -13.28
C GLY A 508 -7.80 25.64 -14.53
N LEU A 509 -9.11 25.88 -14.71
CA LEU A 509 -9.90 25.38 -15.84
C LEU A 509 -10.08 26.49 -16.89
N ASN A 510 -10.01 26.10 -18.17
CA ASN A 510 -10.54 26.95 -19.23
C ASN A 510 -12.08 26.85 -19.30
N HIS A 511 -12.72 27.77 -20.04
CA HIS A 511 -14.18 27.81 -20.10
C HIS A 511 -14.81 26.52 -20.65
N ARG A 512 -14.20 25.88 -21.64
CA ARG A 512 -14.71 24.60 -22.20
C ARG A 512 -14.63 23.48 -21.17
N GLN A 513 -13.51 23.38 -20.46
CA GLN A 513 -13.33 22.42 -19.37
C GLN A 513 -14.35 22.64 -18.25
N PHE A 514 -14.57 23.90 -17.87
CA PHE A 514 -15.59 24.24 -16.89
C PHE A 514 -16.98 23.77 -17.32
N LEU A 515 -17.40 24.07 -18.55
CA LEU A 515 -18.70 23.63 -19.07
C LEU A 515 -18.85 22.10 -19.07
N LEU A 516 -17.78 21.38 -19.45
CA LEU A 516 -17.77 19.92 -19.42
C LEU A 516 -17.99 19.37 -18.00
N LEU A 517 -17.33 19.95 -16.99
CA LEU A 517 -17.56 19.56 -15.59
C LEU A 517 -18.97 19.97 -15.13
N ALA A 518 -19.40 21.18 -15.48
CA ALA A 518 -20.68 21.74 -15.09
C ALA A 518 -21.86 20.91 -15.60
N ASP A 519 -21.83 20.47 -16.86
CA ASP A 519 -22.86 19.60 -17.44
C ASP A 519 -22.96 18.27 -16.68
N ASN A 520 -21.83 17.64 -16.37
CA ASN A 520 -21.80 16.38 -15.62
C ASN A 520 -22.28 16.56 -14.18
N ILE A 521 -21.95 17.67 -13.52
CA ILE A 521 -22.46 18.00 -12.17
C ILE A 521 -23.96 18.32 -12.22
N ALA A 522 -24.42 19.06 -13.23
CA ALA A 522 -25.83 19.42 -13.38
C ALA A 522 -26.72 18.20 -13.63
N ARG A 523 -26.19 17.13 -14.27
CA ARG A 523 -26.90 15.84 -14.38
C ARG A 523 -27.18 15.19 -13.02
N GLN A 524 -26.33 15.43 -12.03
CA GLN A 524 -26.39 14.78 -10.71
C GLN A 524 -27.06 15.66 -9.64
N GLN A 525 -26.83 16.97 -9.70
CA GLN A 525 -27.18 17.90 -8.61
C GLN A 525 -27.78 19.23 -9.10
N GLY A 526 -28.23 19.32 -10.36
CA GLY A 526 -28.79 20.56 -10.94
C GLY A 526 -29.80 20.30 -12.06
N ASN A 527 -29.84 21.21 -13.05
CA ASN A 527 -30.71 21.06 -14.21
C ASN A 527 -29.94 21.40 -15.50
N VAL A 528 -29.55 20.35 -16.24
CA VAL A 528 -28.83 20.48 -17.51
C VAL A 528 -29.65 21.21 -18.58
N THR A 529 -30.97 20.99 -18.63
CA THR A 529 -31.86 21.57 -19.65
C THR A 529 -31.94 23.09 -19.50
N GLN A 530 -31.90 23.58 -18.27
CA GLN A 530 -31.87 25.01 -17.95
C GLN A 530 -30.44 25.55 -17.82
N SER A 531 -29.43 24.68 -17.91
CA SER A 531 -28.04 24.97 -17.58
C SER A 531 -27.86 25.65 -16.23
N THR A 532 -28.61 25.20 -15.21
CA THR A 532 -28.57 25.78 -13.86
C THR A 532 -27.92 24.84 -12.84
N LEU A 533 -27.14 25.45 -11.94
CA LEU A 533 -26.54 24.83 -10.78
C LEU A 533 -26.80 25.70 -9.55
N ASN A 534 -26.94 25.08 -8.38
CA ASN A 534 -27.05 25.82 -7.12
C ASN A 534 -25.66 26.09 -6.55
N CYS A 535 -25.37 27.34 -6.18
CA CYS A 535 -24.09 27.75 -5.60
C CYS A 535 -23.98 27.36 -4.12
N ASN A 536 -23.98 26.06 -3.85
CA ASN A 536 -23.79 25.46 -2.51
C ASN A 536 -22.46 24.71 -2.39
N LEU A 537 -22.10 24.34 -1.15
CA LEU A 537 -20.86 23.63 -0.84
C LEU A 537 -20.70 22.31 -1.61
N PHE A 538 -21.76 21.54 -1.84
CA PHE A 538 -21.67 20.24 -2.51
C PHE A 538 -21.33 20.40 -4.01
N VAL A 539 -21.96 21.35 -4.70
CA VAL A 539 -21.70 21.64 -6.12
C VAL A 539 -20.27 22.16 -6.31
N VAL A 540 -19.86 23.15 -5.50
CA VAL A 540 -18.50 23.71 -5.55
C VAL A 540 -17.46 22.64 -5.24
N SER A 541 -17.75 21.73 -4.29
CA SER A 541 -16.87 20.61 -3.95
C SER A 541 -16.83 19.54 -5.04
N ALA A 542 -17.89 19.37 -5.84
CA ALA A 542 -17.87 18.48 -7.00
C ALA A 542 -16.95 19.01 -8.10
N PHE A 543 -16.97 20.31 -8.39
CA PHE A 543 -15.98 20.94 -9.26
C PHE A 543 -14.56 20.74 -8.73
N TYR A 544 -14.35 21.03 -7.44
CA TYR A 544 -13.05 20.82 -6.79
C TYR A 544 -12.59 19.37 -6.91
N ARG A 545 -13.44 18.39 -6.58
CA ARG A 545 -13.11 16.96 -6.64
C ARG A 545 -12.70 16.53 -8.04
N LEU A 546 -13.49 16.86 -9.07
CA LEU A 546 -13.17 16.49 -10.45
C LEU A 546 -11.85 17.13 -10.91
N ALA A 547 -11.67 18.43 -10.71
CA ALA A 547 -10.47 19.15 -11.14
C ALA A 547 -9.23 18.75 -10.34
N ASN A 548 -9.36 18.57 -9.03
CA ASN A 548 -8.26 18.20 -8.14
C ASN A 548 -7.86 16.73 -8.31
N LEU A 549 -8.80 15.79 -8.48
CA LEU A 549 -8.47 14.39 -8.79
C LEU A 549 -7.75 14.26 -10.12
N ALA A 550 -8.25 14.92 -11.18
CA ALA A 550 -7.61 14.93 -12.49
C ALA A 550 -6.15 15.40 -12.38
N ARG A 551 -5.92 16.54 -11.69
CA ARG A 551 -4.58 17.08 -11.44
C ARG A 551 -3.69 16.11 -10.66
N THR A 552 -4.21 15.53 -9.57
CA THR A 552 -3.45 14.60 -8.71
C THR A 552 -2.97 13.37 -9.49
N LEU A 553 -3.80 12.86 -10.41
CA LEU A 553 -3.47 11.71 -11.26
C LEU A 553 -2.63 12.10 -12.50
N GLY A 554 -2.32 13.39 -12.70
CA GLY A 554 -1.58 13.88 -13.87
C GLY A 554 -2.39 13.87 -15.17
N ILE A 555 -3.72 13.88 -15.09
CA ILE A 555 -4.64 13.77 -16.23
C ILE A 555 -5.24 15.14 -16.52
N ASN A 556 -5.27 15.56 -17.79
CA ASN A 556 -5.99 16.78 -18.15
C ASN A 556 -7.51 16.61 -17.90
N PRO A 557 -8.27 17.67 -17.53
CA PRO A 557 -9.66 17.53 -17.13
C PRO A 557 -10.59 16.87 -18.17
N GLU A 558 -10.35 17.08 -19.46
CA GLU A 558 -11.20 16.55 -20.53
C GLU A 558 -10.97 15.06 -20.73
N SER A 559 -9.69 14.66 -20.74
CA SER A 559 -9.32 13.27 -20.79
C SER A 559 -9.78 12.53 -19.54
N PHE A 560 -9.75 13.19 -18.38
CA PHE A 560 -10.29 12.61 -17.15
C PHE A 560 -11.80 12.37 -17.26
N CYS A 561 -12.59 13.33 -17.75
CA CYS A 561 -14.02 13.11 -17.97
C CYS A 561 -14.29 11.98 -18.97
N ALA A 562 -13.55 11.92 -20.07
CA ALA A 562 -13.71 10.87 -21.06
C ALA A 562 -13.31 9.48 -20.50
N LEU A 563 -12.32 9.40 -19.61
CA LEU A 563 -12.01 8.18 -18.86
C LEU A 563 -13.18 7.81 -17.93
N VAL A 564 -13.73 8.79 -17.22
CA VAL A 564 -14.89 8.58 -16.34
C VAL A 564 -16.09 8.06 -17.13
N ASP A 565 -16.39 8.61 -18.31
CA ASP A 565 -17.44 8.11 -19.19
C ASP A 565 -17.23 6.64 -19.59
N ARG A 566 -15.97 6.26 -19.83
CA ARG A 566 -15.61 4.88 -20.17
C ARG A 566 -15.77 3.93 -18.99
N LEU A 567 -15.37 4.35 -17.80
CA LEU A 567 -15.53 3.58 -16.57
C LEU A 567 -17.01 3.45 -16.17
N ASP A 568 -17.79 4.52 -16.37
CA ASP A 568 -19.22 4.56 -16.09
C ASP A 568 -20.02 3.63 -17.01
N ALA A 569 -19.58 3.51 -18.28
CA ALA A 569 -20.17 2.65 -19.30
C ALA A 569 -21.70 2.84 -19.45
N GLY A 570 -22.18 4.07 -19.20
CA GLY A 570 -23.58 4.47 -19.30
C GLY A 570 -24.46 4.10 -18.10
N THR A 571 -23.88 3.62 -17.00
CA THR A 571 -24.64 3.22 -15.79
C THR A 571 -25.04 4.40 -14.90
N GLY A 572 -24.31 5.51 -14.98
CA GLY A 572 -24.45 6.70 -14.12
C GLY A 572 -23.79 6.59 -12.75
N ILE A 573 -23.33 5.40 -12.33
CA ILE A 573 -22.85 5.14 -10.97
C ILE A 573 -21.52 5.87 -10.69
N VAL A 574 -20.60 5.89 -11.66
CA VAL A 574 -19.28 6.54 -11.48
C VAL A 574 -19.47 8.05 -11.42
N TRP A 575 -20.33 8.60 -12.29
CA TRP A 575 -20.67 10.03 -12.27
C TRP A 575 -21.40 10.44 -11.00
N GLN A 576 -22.25 9.57 -10.44
CA GLN A 576 -22.89 9.82 -9.15
C GLN A 576 -21.87 9.96 -8.01
N GLN A 577 -20.80 9.16 -8.02
CA GLN A 577 -19.72 9.27 -7.03
C GLN A 577 -18.87 10.54 -7.22
N LEU A 578 -18.47 10.85 -8.46
CA LEU A 578 -17.50 11.93 -8.73
C LEU A 578 -18.15 13.31 -8.88
N ALA A 579 -19.27 13.41 -9.58
CA ALA A 579 -19.98 14.67 -9.83
C ALA A 579 -21.18 14.87 -8.90
N GLY A 580 -21.67 13.80 -8.26
CA GLY A 580 -22.71 13.82 -7.24
C GLY A 580 -22.17 13.95 -5.82
N LYS A 581 -22.89 13.34 -4.86
CA LYS A 581 -22.48 13.20 -3.46
C LYS A 581 -21.86 11.81 -3.28
N PRO A 582 -20.55 11.72 -3.00
CA PRO A 582 -19.89 10.44 -2.83
C PRO A 582 -20.46 9.64 -1.67
N THR A 583 -20.44 8.32 -1.80
CA THR A 583 -20.87 7.38 -0.76
C THR A 583 -19.81 6.32 -0.51
N ILE A 584 -19.51 6.07 0.76
CA ILE A 584 -18.71 4.94 1.20
C ILE A 584 -19.66 3.78 1.49
N THR A 585 -19.46 2.69 0.75
CA THR A 585 -20.23 1.45 0.88
C THR A 585 -19.25 0.30 1.03
N VAL A 586 -19.59 -0.68 1.87
CA VAL A 586 -18.74 -1.89 1.99
C VAL A 586 -18.85 -2.70 0.68
N PRO A 587 -17.74 -3.09 0.04
CA PRO A 587 -17.75 -3.96 -1.12
C PRO A 587 -18.50 -5.26 -0.81
N GLN A 588 -19.44 -5.64 -1.66
CA GLN A 588 -20.26 -6.83 -1.48
C GLN A 588 -20.31 -7.66 -2.75
N LYS A 589 -20.63 -8.95 -2.61
CA LYS A 589 -20.89 -9.83 -3.75
C LYS A 589 -21.93 -9.22 -4.70
N ASP A 590 -21.70 -9.35 -6.00
CA ASP A 590 -22.56 -8.86 -7.09
C ASP A 590 -22.73 -7.33 -7.18
N SER A 591 -22.08 -6.57 -6.29
CA SER A 591 -22.09 -5.10 -6.33
C SER A 591 -21.05 -4.57 -7.33
N PRO A 592 -21.35 -3.48 -8.05
CA PRO A 592 -20.36 -2.74 -8.84
C PRO A 592 -19.28 -2.16 -7.94
N LEU A 593 -18.02 -2.25 -8.38
CA LEU A 593 -16.90 -1.66 -7.65
C LEU A 593 -17.05 -0.13 -7.50
N ALA A 594 -17.62 0.52 -8.52
CA ALA A 594 -17.87 1.96 -8.53
C ALA A 594 -18.95 2.43 -7.54
N ALA A 595 -19.72 1.52 -6.90
CA ALA A 595 -20.71 1.89 -5.89
C ALA A 595 -20.07 2.42 -4.58
N ASP A 596 -18.78 2.17 -4.39
CA ASP A 596 -17.99 2.65 -3.27
C ASP A 596 -16.89 3.61 -3.74
N ILE A 597 -16.91 4.85 -3.24
CA ILE A 597 -15.92 5.87 -3.63
C ILE A 597 -14.48 5.44 -3.32
N LEU A 598 -14.24 4.71 -2.23
CA LEU A 598 -12.87 4.29 -1.85
C LEU A 598 -12.29 3.30 -2.86
N SER A 599 -13.07 2.30 -3.27
CA SER A 599 -12.68 1.36 -4.32
C SER A 599 -12.52 2.05 -5.68
N LEU A 600 -13.40 3.00 -6.02
CA LEU A 600 -13.26 3.79 -7.26
C LEU A 600 -11.96 4.60 -7.27
N LEU A 601 -11.59 5.24 -6.16
CA LEU A 601 -10.32 5.95 -6.03
C LEU A 601 -9.12 5.02 -6.20
N GLN A 602 -9.17 3.79 -5.68
CA GLN A 602 -8.10 2.81 -5.92
C GLN A 602 -8.02 2.41 -7.40
N ALA A 603 -9.15 2.15 -8.06
CA ALA A 603 -9.18 1.82 -9.48
C ALA A 603 -8.62 2.96 -10.36
N LEU A 604 -9.00 4.22 -10.08
CA LEU A 604 -8.46 5.39 -10.78
C LEU A 604 -6.95 5.51 -10.61
N SER A 605 -6.43 5.27 -9.41
CA SER A 605 -4.99 5.25 -9.18
C SER A 605 -4.31 4.10 -9.92
N ALA A 606 -4.90 2.91 -9.97
CA ALA A 606 -4.34 1.76 -10.68
C ALA A 606 -4.26 2.03 -12.19
N ILE A 607 -5.31 2.59 -12.79
CA ILE A 607 -5.36 2.95 -14.21
C ILE A 607 -4.33 4.03 -14.53
N ALA A 608 -4.20 5.06 -13.67
CA ALA A 608 -3.21 6.11 -13.87
C ALA A 608 -1.77 5.57 -13.80
N GLN A 609 -1.50 4.62 -12.90
CA GLN A 609 -0.18 3.98 -12.81
C GLN A 609 0.11 3.10 -14.02
N TRP A 610 -0.85 2.28 -14.45
CA TRP A 610 -0.75 1.48 -15.66
C TRP A 610 -0.44 2.36 -16.88
N GLN A 611 -1.16 3.48 -17.01
CA GLN A 611 -0.92 4.43 -18.10
C GLN A 611 0.53 4.96 -18.10
N GLN A 612 1.05 5.34 -16.93
CA GLN A 612 2.41 5.84 -16.78
C GLN A 612 3.45 4.77 -17.10
N GLN A 613 3.19 3.51 -16.72
CA GLN A 613 4.08 2.38 -16.97
C GLN A 613 4.24 2.07 -18.47
N HIS A 614 3.18 2.24 -19.27
CA HIS A 614 3.20 1.96 -20.70
C HIS A 614 3.44 3.18 -21.60
N ASP A 615 3.76 4.35 -21.03
CA ASP A 615 3.94 5.61 -21.76
C ASP A 615 2.78 5.96 -22.71
N LEU A 616 1.55 5.62 -22.30
CA LEU A 616 0.35 5.78 -23.12
C LEU A 616 -0.30 7.15 -22.86
N GLU A 617 -0.11 8.16 -23.71
CA GLU A 617 -0.80 9.44 -23.48
C GLU A 617 -2.34 9.24 -23.40
N PHE A 618 -3.01 9.86 -22.42
CA PHE A 618 -4.46 9.70 -22.25
C PHE A 618 -5.27 10.10 -23.49
N SER A 619 -4.80 11.05 -24.29
CA SER A 619 -5.44 11.44 -25.55
C SER A 619 -5.42 10.28 -26.56
N ALA A 620 -4.30 9.57 -26.67
CA ALA A 620 -4.15 8.37 -27.48
C ALA A 620 -5.01 7.21 -26.95
N LEU A 621 -5.01 6.99 -25.63
CA LEU A 621 -5.88 5.99 -24.98
C LEU A 621 -7.35 6.23 -25.32
N LEU A 622 -7.81 7.48 -25.24
CA LEU A 622 -9.19 7.83 -25.55
C LEU A 622 -9.50 7.70 -27.03
N LEU A 623 -8.56 8.00 -27.94
CA LEU A 623 -8.73 7.72 -29.36
C LEU A 623 -8.95 6.22 -29.60
N LEU A 624 -8.16 5.38 -28.91
CA LEU A 624 -8.26 3.92 -28.95
C LEU A 624 -9.52 3.37 -28.26
N LEU A 625 -10.18 4.13 -27.40
CA LEU A 625 -11.43 3.74 -26.73
C LEU A 625 -12.68 4.35 -27.37
N SER A 626 -12.53 5.30 -28.27
CA SER A 626 -13.65 6.12 -28.77
C SER A 626 -14.54 5.40 -29.78
N ASP A 627 -15.72 4.98 -29.34
CA ASP A 627 -16.79 4.45 -30.23
C ASP A 627 -17.60 5.55 -30.91
N ASN A 628 -17.54 6.79 -30.42
CA ASN A 628 -18.29 7.93 -30.96
C ASN A 628 -17.46 8.76 -31.96
N PRO A 629 -18.03 9.12 -33.12
CA PRO A 629 -17.39 10.00 -34.10
C PRO A 629 -17.65 11.45 -33.71
N ILE A 630 -16.81 12.07 -32.88
CA ILE A 630 -17.04 13.48 -32.54
C ILE A 630 -16.63 14.42 -33.70
N SER A 631 -15.93 14.00 -34.78
CA SER A 631 -15.48 15.00 -35.78
C SER A 631 -15.26 14.61 -37.25
N THR A 632 -15.39 13.36 -37.69
CA THR A 632 -15.24 13.05 -39.14
C THR A 632 -16.60 12.74 -39.76
N SER A 633 -17.44 13.77 -39.90
CA SER A 633 -18.64 13.69 -40.74
C SER A 633 -18.31 13.89 -42.23
N GLN A 634 -17.08 14.31 -42.56
CA GLN A 634 -16.61 14.46 -43.93
C GLN A 634 -15.36 13.62 -44.16
N GLY A 635 -15.31 12.95 -45.31
CA GLY A 635 -14.13 12.21 -45.75
C GLY A 635 -13.00 13.15 -46.17
N THR A 636 -11.79 12.60 -46.25
CA THR A 636 -10.57 13.30 -46.69
C THR A 636 -10.19 12.89 -48.12
N ASP A 637 -9.42 13.74 -48.80
CA ASP A 637 -8.92 13.42 -50.14
C ASP A 637 -8.05 12.16 -50.16
N ASP A 638 -7.30 11.91 -49.08
CA ASP A 638 -6.50 10.67 -48.92
C ASP A 638 -7.40 9.42 -48.85
N GLN A 639 -8.49 9.48 -48.09
CA GLN A 639 -9.48 8.40 -48.05
C GLN A 639 -10.13 8.18 -49.42
N LEU A 640 -10.49 9.26 -50.13
CA LEU A 640 -11.05 9.15 -51.48
C LEU A 640 -10.06 8.54 -52.47
N ASN A 641 -8.79 8.94 -52.40
CA ASN A 641 -7.72 8.40 -53.24
C ASN A 641 -7.51 6.91 -52.98
N PHE A 642 -7.49 6.50 -51.72
CA PHE A 642 -7.43 5.09 -51.33
C PHE A 642 -8.61 4.29 -51.90
N ILE A 643 -9.85 4.77 -51.72
CA ILE A 643 -11.05 4.12 -52.26
C ILE A 643 -10.97 3.98 -53.79
N ARG A 644 -10.51 5.02 -54.50
CA ARG A 644 -10.33 4.98 -55.95
C ARG A 644 -9.28 3.96 -56.39
N GLN A 645 -8.19 3.79 -55.64
CA GLN A 645 -7.19 2.76 -55.90
C GLN A 645 -7.79 1.36 -55.75
N VAL A 646 -8.66 1.14 -54.76
CA VAL A 646 -9.41 -0.13 -54.63
C VAL A 646 -10.26 -0.36 -55.88
N TRP A 647 -11.01 0.63 -56.36
CA TRP A 647 -11.83 0.49 -57.57
C TRP A 647 -11.01 0.18 -58.82
N GLN A 648 -9.85 0.79 -58.98
CA GLN A 648 -8.98 0.56 -60.14
C GLN A 648 -8.43 -0.87 -60.15
N ASN A 649 -8.00 -1.38 -59.00
CA ASN A 649 -7.41 -2.70 -58.88
C ASN A 649 -8.44 -3.84 -58.86
N LEU A 650 -9.67 -3.57 -58.38
CA LEU A 650 -10.71 -4.60 -58.26
C LEU A 650 -11.37 -4.93 -59.61
N GLY A 651 -11.51 -3.94 -60.50
CA GLY A 651 -12.27 -4.09 -61.75
C GLY A 651 -11.79 -5.21 -62.67
N SER A 652 -10.47 -5.47 -62.73
CA SER A 652 -9.89 -6.55 -63.54
C SER A 652 -10.00 -7.95 -62.91
N THR A 653 -10.46 -8.04 -61.67
CA THR A 653 -10.52 -9.30 -60.90
C THR A 653 -11.91 -9.93 -60.85
N PHE A 654 -12.92 -9.26 -61.43
CA PHE A 654 -14.29 -9.77 -61.40
C PHE A 654 -14.46 -11.04 -62.22
N VAL A 655 -15.24 -11.97 -61.65
CA VAL A 655 -15.70 -13.14 -62.38
C VAL A 655 -16.67 -12.68 -63.45
N GLY A 656 -16.41 -13.05 -64.69
CA GLY A 656 -17.32 -12.86 -65.81
C GLY A 656 -17.54 -14.17 -66.56
N ALA A 657 -18.57 -14.21 -67.42
CA ALA A 657 -18.88 -15.37 -68.26
C ALA A 657 -17.68 -15.83 -69.11
N THR A 658 -16.84 -14.90 -69.57
CA THR A 658 -15.60 -15.20 -70.32
C THR A 658 -14.57 -15.96 -69.49
N LEU A 659 -14.41 -15.63 -68.21
CA LEU A 659 -13.47 -16.32 -67.32
C LEU A 659 -13.94 -17.75 -67.04
N LEU A 660 -15.23 -17.91 -66.71
CA LEU A 660 -15.82 -19.22 -66.44
C LEU A 660 -15.83 -20.11 -67.69
N SER A 661 -16.03 -19.54 -68.87
CA SER A 661 -15.97 -20.31 -70.13
C SER A 661 -14.57 -20.89 -70.44
N ARG A 662 -13.52 -20.31 -69.85
CA ARG A 662 -12.13 -20.74 -70.00
C ARG A 662 -11.66 -21.63 -68.85
N SER A 663 -12.53 -21.92 -67.88
CA SER A 663 -12.19 -22.74 -66.70
C SER A 663 -11.97 -24.22 -67.04
N GLY A 664 -12.51 -24.69 -68.17
CA GLY A 664 -12.53 -26.11 -68.55
C GLY A 664 -13.79 -26.85 -68.08
N ALA A 665 -14.76 -26.14 -67.48
CA ALA A 665 -16.08 -26.70 -67.21
C ALA A 665 -16.87 -26.92 -68.52
N PRO A 666 -17.69 -27.99 -68.62
CA PRO A 666 -18.55 -28.23 -69.77
C PRO A 666 -19.46 -27.03 -70.05
N LEU A 667 -19.55 -26.62 -71.32
CA LEU A 667 -20.38 -25.48 -71.74
C LEU A 667 -21.77 -25.89 -72.23
N VAL A 668 -21.99 -27.20 -72.40
CA VAL A 668 -23.26 -27.78 -72.83
C VAL A 668 -23.60 -28.99 -71.96
N ASP A 669 -24.89 -29.18 -71.69
CA ASP A 669 -25.40 -30.35 -70.98
C ASP A 669 -25.48 -31.59 -71.90
N THR A 670 -25.87 -32.76 -71.37
CA THR A 670 -26.03 -33.99 -72.17
C THR A 670 -27.14 -33.91 -73.21
N ASN A 671 -27.96 -32.85 -73.19
CA ASN A 671 -29.04 -32.59 -74.14
C ASN A 671 -28.68 -31.51 -75.18
N GLY A 672 -27.46 -30.96 -75.13
CA GLY A 672 -26.99 -29.91 -76.03
C GLY A 672 -27.41 -28.48 -75.67
N HIS A 673 -27.98 -28.25 -74.49
CA HIS A 673 -28.31 -26.90 -73.99
C HIS A 673 -27.07 -26.22 -73.42
N ALA A 674 -26.91 -24.92 -73.68
CA ALA A 674 -25.82 -24.13 -73.12
C ALA A 674 -25.96 -23.98 -71.60
N ILE A 675 -24.85 -24.18 -70.87
CA ILE A 675 -24.78 -23.99 -69.43
C ILE A 675 -24.17 -22.61 -69.15
N ASP A 676 -24.97 -21.72 -68.55
CA ASP A 676 -24.48 -20.43 -68.05
C ASP A 676 -24.04 -20.56 -66.58
N TRP A 677 -22.76 -20.91 -66.40
CA TRP A 677 -22.17 -21.02 -65.07
C TRP A 677 -22.22 -19.72 -64.27
N PHE A 678 -22.17 -18.55 -64.92
CA PHE A 678 -22.23 -17.27 -64.21
C PHE A 678 -23.62 -17.07 -63.62
N ALA A 679 -24.67 -17.27 -64.41
CA ALA A 679 -26.05 -17.18 -63.94
C ALA A 679 -26.33 -18.20 -62.82
N LEU A 680 -25.86 -19.44 -62.96
CA LEU A 680 -26.07 -20.50 -61.97
C LEU A 680 -25.36 -20.23 -60.64
N LEU A 681 -24.14 -19.69 -60.67
CA LEU A 681 -23.35 -19.40 -59.46
C LEU A 681 -23.72 -18.05 -58.82
N SER A 682 -24.40 -17.18 -59.56
CA SER A 682 -24.93 -15.90 -59.06
C SER A 682 -26.40 -16.00 -58.60
N ALA A 683 -27.03 -17.18 -58.74
CA ALA A 683 -28.42 -17.42 -58.40
C ALA A 683 -28.61 -17.90 -56.95
N GLY A 684 -29.84 -17.74 -56.44
CA GLY A 684 -30.26 -18.23 -55.13
C GLY A 684 -30.11 -17.21 -53.99
N ASN A 685 -30.43 -17.65 -52.77
CA ASN A 685 -30.42 -16.80 -51.57
C ASN A 685 -29.00 -16.57 -51.00
N SER A 686 -28.02 -17.41 -51.38
CA SER A 686 -26.62 -17.31 -50.98
C SER A 686 -25.73 -17.50 -52.21
N PRO A 687 -25.68 -16.52 -53.12
CA PRO A 687 -24.93 -16.63 -54.36
C PRO A 687 -23.43 -16.70 -54.06
N LEU A 688 -22.69 -17.45 -54.87
CA LEU A 688 -21.24 -17.60 -54.74
C LEU A 688 -20.49 -16.48 -55.45
N ILE A 689 -21.15 -15.85 -56.42
CA ILE A 689 -20.68 -14.66 -57.13
C ILE A 689 -21.76 -13.58 -56.99
N ASP A 690 -21.38 -12.37 -56.59
CA ASP A 690 -22.31 -11.25 -56.51
C ASP A 690 -22.59 -10.59 -57.86
N LYS A 691 -23.48 -9.59 -57.89
CA LYS A 691 -23.93 -8.93 -59.12
C LYS A 691 -22.81 -8.24 -59.91
N VAL A 692 -21.68 -7.94 -59.29
CA VAL A 692 -20.54 -7.27 -59.93
C VAL A 692 -19.40 -8.23 -60.26
N GLY A 693 -19.48 -9.50 -59.84
CA GLY A 693 -18.47 -10.53 -60.10
C GLY A 693 -17.49 -10.77 -58.94
N LEU A 694 -17.79 -10.30 -57.73
CA LEU A 694 -17.02 -10.64 -56.53
C LEU A 694 -17.42 -12.01 -56.00
N VAL A 695 -16.42 -12.79 -55.56
CA VAL A 695 -16.66 -14.09 -54.92
C VAL A 695 -17.04 -13.85 -53.47
N THR A 696 -18.18 -14.39 -53.06
CA THR A 696 -18.74 -14.21 -51.71
C THR A 696 -18.03 -15.10 -50.66
N ASP A 697 -18.43 -14.97 -49.40
CA ASP A 697 -17.94 -15.83 -48.30
C ASP A 697 -18.60 -17.23 -48.27
N ALA A 698 -19.41 -17.57 -49.27
CA ALA A 698 -20.06 -18.88 -49.36
C ALA A 698 -19.03 -20.02 -49.54
N GLY A 699 -19.35 -21.21 -49.03
CA GLY A 699 -18.48 -22.38 -49.13
C GLY A 699 -18.30 -22.86 -50.58
N ILE A 700 -17.22 -22.42 -51.23
CA ILE A 700 -16.99 -22.54 -52.68
C ILE A 700 -17.27 -23.96 -53.20
N GLN A 701 -16.57 -24.95 -52.64
CA GLN A 701 -16.67 -26.34 -53.11
C GLN A 701 -18.06 -26.94 -52.88
N SER A 702 -18.70 -26.65 -51.75
CA SER A 702 -20.01 -27.21 -51.39
C SER A 702 -21.14 -26.67 -52.29
N VAL A 703 -21.11 -25.37 -52.58
CA VAL A 703 -22.11 -24.72 -53.42
C VAL A 703 -21.91 -25.13 -54.88
N ILE A 704 -20.67 -25.19 -55.37
CA ILE A 704 -20.37 -25.68 -56.71
C ILE A 704 -20.82 -27.13 -56.87
N ALA A 705 -20.51 -28.01 -55.91
CA ALA A 705 -20.97 -29.40 -55.96
C ALA A 705 -22.50 -29.49 -56.04
N THR A 706 -23.20 -28.69 -55.25
CA THR A 706 -24.67 -28.61 -55.29
C THR A 706 -25.18 -28.16 -56.65
N VAL A 707 -24.67 -27.04 -57.17
CA VAL A 707 -25.07 -26.47 -58.47
C VAL A 707 -24.77 -27.44 -59.61
N VAL A 708 -23.57 -28.02 -59.66
CA VAL A 708 -23.15 -28.95 -60.71
C VAL A 708 -23.97 -30.25 -60.66
N ASN A 709 -24.27 -30.78 -59.47
CA ASN A 709 -25.05 -32.01 -59.34
C ASN A 709 -26.50 -31.88 -59.82
N THR A 710 -27.04 -30.66 -59.88
CA THR A 710 -28.37 -30.39 -60.45
C THR A 710 -28.39 -30.32 -61.97
N GLN A 711 -27.22 -30.26 -62.62
CA GLN A 711 -27.12 -30.21 -64.07
C GLN A 711 -27.15 -31.61 -64.70
N SER A 712 -27.71 -31.70 -65.91
CA SER A 712 -27.70 -32.93 -66.72
C SER A 712 -26.33 -33.12 -67.37
N LEU A 713 -25.37 -33.60 -66.57
CA LEU A 713 -23.98 -33.87 -66.97
C LEU A 713 -23.62 -35.33 -66.66
N SER A 714 -22.66 -35.89 -67.39
CA SER A 714 -22.08 -37.20 -67.06
C SER A 714 -21.33 -37.17 -65.72
N ASP A 715 -21.12 -38.32 -65.08
CA ASP A 715 -20.41 -38.36 -63.80
C ASP A 715 -18.95 -37.88 -63.91
N GLU A 716 -18.30 -38.12 -65.06
CA GLU A 716 -16.96 -37.57 -65.34
C GLU A 716 -17.00 -36.04 -65.52
N ASP A 717 -17.96 -35.54 -66.29
CA ASP A 717 -18.14 -34.09 -66.53
C ASP A 717 -18.50 -33.33 -65.26
N LYS A 718 -19.31 -33.93 -64.37
CA LYS A 718 -19.61 -33.36 -63.04
C LYS A 718 -18.36 -33.25 -62.19
N LYS A 719 -17.55 -34.31 -62.13
CA LYS A 719 -16.28 -34.30 -61.36
C LYS A 719 -15.29 -33.27 -61.92
N LEU A 720 -15.20 -33.15 -63.24
CA LEU A 720 -14.38 -32.16 -63.93
C LEU A 720 -14.87 -30.74 -63.64
N ALA A 721 -16.17 -30.47 -63.78
CA ALA A 721 -16.77 -29.16 -63.53
C ALA A 721 -16.57 -28.72 -62.07
N ILE A 722 -16.81 -29.61 -61.10
CA ILE A 722 -16.58 -29.32 -59.69
C ILE A 722 -15.12 -28.93 -59.44
N THR A 723 -14.18 -29.69 -59.98
CA THR A 723 -12.75 -29.46 -59.77
C THR A 723 -12.29 -28.14 -60.41
N THR A 724 -12.63 -27.92 -61.68
CA THR A 724 -12.19 -26.76 -62.47
C THR A 724 -12.82 -25.45 -61.99
N LEU A 725 -14.12 -25.43 -61.72
CA LEU A 725 -14.80 -24.26 -61.17
C LEU A 725 -14.30 -23.93 -59.77
N THR A 726 -14.12 -24.94 -58.90
CA THR A 726 -13.59 -24.72 -57.54
C THR A 726 -12.18 -24.12 -57.59
N ASN A 727 -11.29 -24.66 -58.43
CA ASN A 727 -9.94 -24.11 -58.58
C ASN A 727 -9.94 -22.69 -59.13
N THR A 728 -10.77 -22.42 -60.15
CA THR A 728 -10.90 -21.09 -60.76
C THR A 728 -11.37 -20.06 -59.74
N LEU A 729 -12.44 -20.37 -59.00
CA LEU A 729 -13.05 -19.44 -58.05
C LEU A 729 -12.21 -19.25 -56.79
N ASN A 730 -11.51 -20.30 -56.32
CA ASN A 730 -10.50 -20.15 -55.27
C ASN A 730 -9.36 -19.20 -55.71
N GLN A 731 -8.90 -19.30 -56.96
CA GLN A 731 -7.85 -18.42 -57.48
C GLN A 731 -8.34 -16.96 -57.60
N VAL A 732 -9.57 -16.76 -58.08
CA VAL A 732 -10.17 -15.42 -58.15
C VAL A 732 -10.39 -14.84 -56.76
N GLN A 733 -10.94 -15.62 -55.83
CA GLN A 733 -11.16 -15.18 -54.45
C GLN A 733 -9.84 -14.76 -53.80
N LYS A 734 -8.76 -15.54 -53.96
CA LYS A 734 -7.42 -15.17 -53.49
C LYS A 734 -6.91 -13.87 -54.13
N THR A 735 -7.17 -13.68 -55.43
CA THR A 735 -6.77 -12.45 -56.15
C THR A 735 -7.53 -11.23 -55.63
N GLN A 736 -8.85 -11.35 -55.45
CA GLN A 736 -9.71 -10.30 -54.89
C GLN A 736 -9.30 -9.95 -53.46
N GLN A 737 -9.08 -10.96 -52.62
CA GLN A 737 -8.57 -10.76 -51.25
C GLN A 737 -7.19 -10.10 -51.25
N GLY A 738 -6.31 -10.48 -52.18
CA GLY A 738 -4.98 -9.89 -52.34
C GLY A 738 -5.02 -8.39 -52.63
N VAL A 739 -6.02 -7.90 -53.37
CA VAL A 739 -6.23 -6.46 -53.60
C VAL A 739 -6.50 -5.72 -52.28
N ALA A 740 -7.47 -6.20 -51.50
CA ALA A 740 -7.81 -5.59 -50.22
C ALA A 740 -6.63 -5.61 -49.26
N VAL A 741 -6.00 -6.78 -49.10
CA VAL A 741 -4.88 -6.99 -48.18
C VAL A 741 -3.68 -6.12 -48.55
N SER A 742 -3.28 -6.06 -49.82
CA SER A 742 -2.10 -5.29 -50.23
C SER A 742 -2.30 -3.79 -50.04
N LEU A 743 -3.46 -3.26 -50.43
CA LEU A 743 -3.76 -1.83 -50.33
C LEU A 743 -3.92 -1.39 -48.86
N LEU A 744 -4.60 -2.20 -48.04
CA LEU A 744 -4.73 -1.92 -46.60
C LEU A 744 -3.38 -2.03 -45.89
N ALA A 745 -2.56 -3.05 -46.19
CA ALA A 745 -1.22 -3.19 -45.62
C ALA A 745 -0.35 -1.97 -45.92
N GLN A 746 -0.37 -1.51 -47.18
CA GLN A 746 0.38 -0.33 -47.60
C GLN A 746 -0.12 0.94 -46.91
N THR A 747 -1.43 1.14 -46.86
CA THR A 747 -2.03 2.38 -46.32
C THR A 747 -1.87 2.49 -44.81
N LEU A 748 -1.98 1.36 -44.09
CA LEU A 748 -1.86 1.30 -42.64
C LEU A 748 -0.41 1.09 -42.17
N ASN A 749 0.52 0.86 -43.11
CA ASN A 749 1.92 0.52 -42.85
C ASN A 749 2.06 -0.70 -41.91
N VAL A 750 1.42 -1.82 -42.28
CA VAL A 750 1.44 -3.09 -41.52
C VAL A 750 1.84 -4.27 -42.42
N SER A 751 2.19 -5.40 -41.81
CA SER A 751 2.49 -6.65 -42.53
C SER A 751 1.32 -7.11 -43.40
N GLN A 752 1.59 -7.72 -44.56
CA GLN A 752 0.55 -8.24 -45.46
C GLN A 752 -0.35 -9.32 -44.85
N SER A 753 0.07 -10.01 -43.78
CA SER A 753 -0.78 -11.00 -43.12
C SER A 753 -1.83 -10.38 -42.17
N LEU A 754 -1.73 -9.09 -41.86
CA LEU A 754 -2.55 -8.45 -40.82
C LEU A 754 -3.91 -7.92 -41.31
N PRO A 755 -4.06 -7.29 -42.49
CA PRO A 755 -5.31 -6.62 -42.89
C PRO A 755 -6.56 -7.50 -42.86
N ALA A 756 -6.47 -8.75 -43.30
CA ALA A 756 -7.60 -9.68 -43.25
C ALA A 756 -8.04 -9.96 -41.80
N LEU A 757 -7.08 -10.04 -40.86
CA LEU A 757 -7.35 -10.21 -39.45
C LEU A 757 -7.95 -8.95 -38.83
N LEU A 758 -7.47 -7.76 -39.22
CA LEU A 758 -8.06 -6.49 -38.76
C LEU A 758 -9.51 -6.33 -39.21
N LEU A 759 -9.81 -6.70 -40.45
CA LEU A 759 -11.19 -6.73 -40.97
C LEU A 759 -12.05 -7.69 -40.16
N ARG A 760 -11.59 -8.94 -39.95
CA ARG A 760 -12.30 -9.93 -39.13
C ARG A 760 -12.51 -9.43 -37.70
N TRP A 761 -11.50 -8.79 -37.10
CA TRP A 761 -11.59 -8.22 -35.76
C TRP A 761 -12.55 -7.03 -35.68
N SER A 762 -12.77 -6.31 -36.79
CA SER A 762 -13.82 -5.29 -36.90
C SER A 762 -15.21 -5.85 -37.21
N GLY A 763 -15.35 -7.18 -37.30
CA GLY A 763 -16.61 -7.86 -37.61
C GLY A 763 -16.95 -7.91 -39.12
N GLN A 764 -15.97 -7.69 -40.00
CA GLN A 764 -16.15 -7.73 -41.45
C GLN A 764 -15.30 -8.81 -42.11
N THR A 765 -15.80 -9.38 -43.21
CA THR A 765 -14.97 -10.19 -44.11
C THR A 765 -14.35 -9.31 -45.20
N THR A 766 -13.29 -9.82 -45.83
CA THR A 766 -12.67 -9.16 -46.98
C THR A 766 -13.66 -8.94 -48.12
N TYR A 767 -14.56 -9.90 -48.36
CA TYR A 767 -15.63 -9.76 -49.35
C TYR A 767 -16.60 -8.63 -49.00
N GLN A 768 -17.12 -8.61 -47.77
CA GLN A 768 -18.06 -7.58 -47.32
C GLN A 768 -17.48 -6.17 -47.46
N TRP A 769 -16.22 -6.00 -47.08
CA TRP A 769 -15.53 -4.71 -47.21
C TRP A 769 -15.31 -4.31 -48.67
N LEU A 770 -14.88 -5.24 -49.54
CA LEU A 770 -14.71 -4.99 -50.98
C LEU A 770 -16.04 -4.63 -51.66
N SER A 771 -17.10 -5.36 -51.33
CA SER A 771 -18.45 -5.13 -51.85
C SER A 771 -18.98 -3.76 -51.42
N ALA A 772 -18.84 -3.42 -50.13
CA ALA A 772 -19.21 -2.11 -49.59
C ALA A 772 -18.40 -0.97 -50.25
N THR A 773 -17.09 -1.17 -50.43
CA THR A 773 -16.22 -0.18 -51.09
C THR A 773 -16.60 0.01 -52.55
N TRP A 774 -16.90 -1.06 -53.28
CA TRP A 774 -17.31 -0.97 -54.68
C TRP A 774 -18.67 -0.29 -54.87
N ALA A 775 -19.62 -0.53 -53.96
CA ALA A 775 -20.94 0.09 -53.99
C ALA A 775 -20.89 1.64 -53.96
N LEU A 776 -19.78 2.23 -53.48
CA LEU A 776 -19.57 3.67 -53.46
C LEU A 776 -19.21 4.28 -54.82
N LYS A 777 -18.82 3.49 -55.81
CA LYS A 777 -18.21 3.96 -57.08
C LYS A 777 -19.08 4.96 -57.85
N ASP A 778 -20.38 4.72 -57.88
CA ASP A 778 -21.31 5.57 -58.62
C ASP A 778 -21.73 6.81 -57.83
N ALA A 779 -21.86 6.68 -56.51
CA ALA A 779 -22.35 7.72 -55.61
C ALA A 779 -21.27 8.72 -55.15
N VAL A 780 -20.02 8.27 -54.94
CA VAL A 780 -18.95 9.10 -54.37
C VAL A 780 -18.12 9.74 -55.48
N LYS A 781 -18.13 11.07 -55.57
CA LYS A 781 -17.30 11.83 -56.55
C LYS A 781 -16.24 12.67 -55.85
N THR A 782 -16.55 13.23 -54.70
CA THR A 782 -15.71 14.05 -53.84
C THR A 782 -15.55 13.41 -52.46
N ALA A 783 -14.60 13.90 -51.66
CA ALA A 783 -14.33 13.34 -50.34
C ALA A 783 -15.52 13.54 -49.36
N ALA A 784 -16.31 14.61 -49.58
CA ALA A 784 -17.52 14.88 -48.81
C ALA A 784 -18.67 13.90 -49.09
N ASP A 785 -18.64 13.20 -50.23
CA ASP A 785 -19.70 12.25 -50.60
C ASP A 785 -19.55 10.89 -49.89
N ILE A 786 -18.42 10.65 -49.19
CA ILE A 786 -18.16 9.38 -48.51
C ILE A 786 -19.14 9.21 -47.34
N PRO A 787 -19.95 8.12 -47.31
CA PRO A 787 -20.92 7.93 -46.25
C PRO A 787 -20.28 7.82 -44.85
N ALA A 788 -20.92 8.45 -43.86
CA ALA A 788 -20.44 8.45 -42.48
C ALA A 788 -20.29 7.03 -41.89
N ASP A 789 -21.19 6.11 -42.26
CA ASP A 789 -21.11 4.71 -41.82
C ASP A 789 -19.89 3.99 -42.38
N TYR A 790 -19.48 4.28 -43.63
CA TYR A 790 -18.26 3.73 -44.21
C TYR A 790 -17.00 4.32 -43.56
N LEU A 791 -17.01 5.64 -43.27
CA LEU A 791 -15.93 6.27 -42.51
C LEU A 791 -15.78 5.64 -41.11
N ARG A 792 -16.89 5.28 -40.46
CA ARG A 792 -16.87 4.56 -39.18
C ARG A 792 -16.20 3.19 -39.32
N GLN A 793 -16.53 2.44 -40.37
CA GLN A 793 -15.92 1.13 -40.63
C GLN A 793 -14.41 1.24 -40.90
N LEU A 794 -13.98 2.19 -41.75
CA LEU A 794 -12.56 2.44 -41.99
C LEU A 794 -11.83 2.81 -40.70
N ARG A 795 -12.43 3.67 -39.87
CA ARG A 795 -11.86 4.06 -38.57
C ARG A 795 -11.65 2.84 -37.67
N GLU A 796 -12.60 1.91 -37.62
CA GLU A 796 -12.48 0.71 -36.78
C GLU A 796 -11.32 -0.20 -37.22
N VAL A 797 -11.04 -0.29 -38.52
CA VAL A 797 -9.86 -1.00 -39.04
C VAL A 797 -8.57 -0.26 -38.67
N VAL A 798 -8.53 1.06 -38.85
CA VAL A 798 -7.37 1.90 -38.46
C VAL A 798 -7.10 1.79 -36.96
N ARG A 799 -8.14 1.88 -36.12
CA ARG A 799 -8.06 1.75 -34.65
C ARG A 799 -7.40 0.44 -34.24
N ARG A 800 -7.79 -0.68 -34.86
CA ARG A 800 -7.17 -1.99 -34.59
C ARG A 800 -5.74 -2.07 -35.10
N SER A 801 -5.43 -1.44 -36.24
CA SER A 801 -4.03 -1.36 -36.71
C SER A 801 -3.15 -0.57 -35.73
N LEU A 802 -3.66 0.52 -35.16
CA LEU A 802 -2.95 1.29 -34.14
C LEU A 802 -2.73 0.46 -32.87
N LEU A 803 -3.71 -0.34 -32.45
CA LEU A 803 -3.52 -1.28 -31.34
C LEU A 803 -2.42 -2.30 -31.60
N THR A 804 -2.38 -2.86 -32.81
CA THR A 804 -1.32 -3.81 -33.18
C THR A 804 0.06 -3.16 -33.21
N GLN A 805 0.15 -1.88 -33.55
CA GLN A 805 1.41 -1.14 -33.50
C GLN A 805 1.80 -0.78 -32.06
N GLN A 806 0.84 -0.30 -31.25
CA GLN A 806 1.07 0.14 -29.87
C GLN A 806 1.56 -0.99 -28.97
N PHE A 807 0.97 -2.18 -29.08
CA PHE A 807 1.33 -3.35 -28.28
C PHE A 807 2.17 -4.36 -29.07
N THR A 808 2.69 -3.98 -30.24
CA THR A 808 3.53 -4.82 -31.10
C THR A 808 2.93 -6.21 -31.39
N LEU A 809 1.62 -6.26 -31.61
CA LEU A 809 0.88 -7.52 -31.76
C LEU A 809 1.18 -8.17 -33.12
N SER A 810 1.62 -9.43 -33.09
CA SER A 810 1.88 -10.19 -34.31
C SER A 810 0.58 -10.66 -34.99
N PRO A 811 0.63 -10.99 -36.29
CA PRO A 811 -0.48 -11.64 -36.97
C PRO A 811 -0.90 -12.97 -36.33
N ALA A 812 0.05 -13.74 -35.78
CA ALA A 812 -0.23 -15.03 -35.14
C ALA A 812 -1.00 -14.85 -33.82
N MET A 813 -0.65 -13.83 -33.04
CA MET A 813 -1.37 -13.43 -31.83
C MET A 813 -2.78 -12.99 -32.17
N VAL A 814 -2.96 -12.05 -33.12
CA VAL A 814 -4.29 -11.54 -33.49
C VAL A 814 -5.18 -12.67 -34.03
N GLN A 815 -4.62 -13.59 -34.82
CA GLN A 815 -5.34 -14.77 -35.25
C GLN A 815 -5.78 -15.63 -34.04
N THR A 816 -4.87 -15.88 -33.10
CA THR A 816 -5.19 -16.67 -31.90
C THR A 816 -6.24 -15.97 -31.02
N LEU A 817 -6.20 -14.63 -30.90
CA LEU A 817 -7.22 -13.84 -30.21
C LEU A 817 -8.60 -14.04 -30.83
N LEU A 818 -8.70 -14.02 -32.16
CA LEU A 818 -9.97 -14.17 -32.87
C LEU A 818 -10.49 -15.61 -32.90
N ASP A 819 -9.59 -16.59 -32.89
CA ASP A 819 -9.95 -18.02 -32.90
C ASP A 819 -10.28 -18.52 -31.48
N TYR A 820 -9.55 -18.04 -30.47
CA TYR A 820 -9.67 -18.43 -29.07
C TYR A 820 -9.69 -17.22 -28.11
N PRO A 821 -10.74 -16.37 -28.15
CA PRO A 821 -10.80 -15.16 -27.32
C PRO A 821 -10.62 -15.40 -25.81
N ALA A 822 -11.06 -16.57 -25.33
CA ALA A 822 -10.95 -16.96 -23.93
C ALA A 822 -9.51 -16.98 -23.40
N TYR A 823 -8.52 -17.22 -24.27
CA TYR A 823 -7.10 -17.21 -23.87
C TYR A 823 -6.67 -15.81 -23.40
N PHE A 824 -7.31 -14.76 -23.89
CA PHE A 824 -6.99 -13.37 -23.58
C PHE A 824 -8.01 -12.73 -22.63
N GLY A 825 -8.84 -13.53 -21.96
CA GLY A 825 -9.87 -13.02 -21.03
C GLY A 825 -11.04 -12.32 -21.71
N ALA A 826 -11.33 -12.66 -22.97
CA ALA A 826 -12.47 -12.16 -23.75
C ALA A 826 -13.41 -13.30 -24.15
N SER A 827 -14.65 -12.97 -24.52
CA SER A 827 -15.61 -13.93 -25.10
C SER A 827 -15.73 -13.72 -26.61
N ALA A 828 -16.29 -14.70 -27.32
CA ALA A 828 -16.58 -14.56 -28.76
C ALA A 828 -17.52 -13.37 -29.06
N GLU A 829 -18.37 -12.99 -28.11
CA GLU A 829 -19.30 -11.87 -28.23
C GLU A 829 -18.63 -10.50 -28.00
N THR A 830 -17.54 -10.47 -27.25
CA THR A 830 -16.88 -9.23 -26.81
C THR A 830 -15.51 -9.00 -27.43
N VAL A 831 -14.96 -9.98 -28.16
CA VAL A 831 -13.61 -9.87 -28.76
C VAL A 831 -13.51 -8.70 -29.75
N THR A 832 -14.63 -8.34 -30.40
CA THR A 832 -14.69 -7.20 -31.32
C THR A 832 -14.78 -5.86 -30.60
N ASP A 833 -15.15 -5.85 -29.32
CA ASP A 833 -15.33 -4.64 -28.52
C ASP A 833 -13.99 -4.20 -27.92
N ILE A 834 -13.52 -3.03 -28.32
CA ILE A 834 -12.29 -2.45 -27.77
C ILE A 834 -12.64 -1.71 -26.48
N SER A 835 -12.66 -2.48 -25.38
CA SER A 835 -12.87 -1.99 -24.02
C SER A 835 -11.56 -1.63 -23.32
N LEU A 836 -11.64 -0.90 -22.21
CA LEU A 836 -10.47 -0.62 -21.36
C LEU A 836 -9.82 -1.93 -20.86
N TRP A 837 -10.64 -2.94 -20.52
CA TRP A 837 -10.17 -4.28 -20.18
C TRP A 837 -9.38 -4.94 -21.33
N MET A 838 -9.86 -4.86 -22.57
CA MET A 838 -9.13 -5.40 -23.73
C MET A 838 -7.76 -4.73 -23.88
N LEU A 839 -7.66 -3.41 -23.67
CA LEU A 839 -6.36 -2.72 -23.74
C LEU A 839 -5.40 -3.22 -22.66
N TYR A 840 -5.90 -3.46 -21.45
CA TYR A 840 -5.11 -4.04 -20.37
C TYR A 840 -4.65 -5.46 -20.69
N THR A 841 -5.52 -6.34 -21.19
CA THR A 841 -5.11 -7.72 -21.51
C THR A 841 -4.10 -7.79 -22.64
N LEU A 842 -4.20 -6.88 -23.63
CA LEU A 842 -3.20 -6.73 -24.68
C LEU A 842 -1.87 -6.18 -24.16
N SER A 843 -1.88 -5.24 -23.21
CA SER A 843 -0.64 -4.76 -22.58
C SER A 843 0.03 -5.87 -21.77
N CYS A 844 -0.73 -6.64 -20.98
CA CYS A 844 -0.23 -7.81 -20.26
C CYS A 844 0.43 -8.83 -21.19
N TYR A 845 -0.11 -9.03 -22.40
CA TYR A 845 0.52 -9.89 -23.40
C TYR A 845 1.87 -9.33 -23.86
N SER A 846 1.91 -8.02 -24.14
CA SER A 846 3.15 -7.34 -24.53
C SER A 846 4.22 -7.44 -23.43
N ASP A 847 3.85 -7.22 -22.16
CA ASP A 847 4.77 -7.33 -21.02
C ASP A 847 5.30 -8.75 -20.84
N LEU A 848 4.43 -9.75 -21.03
CA LEU A 848 4.83 -11.15 -21.03
C LEU A 848 5.88 -11.45 -22.09
N LEU A 849 5.69 -10.95 -23.32
CA LEU A 849 6.67 -11.15 -24.38
C LEU A 849 8.01 -10.47 -24.09
N LEU A 850 8.00 -9.28 -23.50
CA LEU A 850 9.22 -8.59 -23.08
C LEU A 850 9.97 -9.42 -22.03
N GLN A 851 9.28 -9.85 -20.97
CA GLN A 851 9.90 -10.61 -19.88
C GLN A 851 10.46 -11.95 -20.37
N MET A 852 9.75 -12.66 -21.24
CA MET A 852 10.24 -13.92 -21.77
C MET A 852 11.38 -13.75 -22.78
N GLY A 853 11.37 -12.67 -23.56
CA GLY A 853 12.45 -12.35 -24.47
C GLY A 853 13.80 -12.23 -23.74
N GLU A 854 13.80 -11.68 -22.52
CA GLU A 854 14.98 -11.63 -21.66
C GLU A 854 15.46 -13.02 -21.22
N ALA A 855 14.54 -13.97 -21.04
CA ALA A 855 14.83 -15.37 -20.71
C ALA A 855 15.17 -16.24 -21.95
N GLY A 856 15.08 -15.68 -23.17
CA GLY A 856 15.36 -16.36 -24.43
C GLY A 856 14.18 -17.13 -25.05
N GLY A 857 12.97 -16.94 -24.53
CA GLY A 857 11.74 -17.50 -25.10
C GLY A 857 11.20 -16.71 -26.29
N THR A 858 10.35 -17.35 -27.10
CA THR A 858 9.72 -16.74 -28.28
C THR A 858 8.20 -16.61 -28.13
N GLU A 859 7.58 -15.79 -28.98
CA GLU A 859 6.12 -15.66 -29.03
C GLU A 859 5.41 -16.98 -29.33
N ASP A 860 6.00 -17.81 -30.20
CA ASP A 860 5.49 -19.14 -30.55
C ASP A 860 5.42 -20.05 -29.32
N ASP A 861 6.36 -19.93 -28.39
CA ASP A 861 6.37 -20.72 -27.15
C ASP A 861 5.19 -20.36 -26.24
N VAL A 862 4.84 -19.07 -26.11
CA VAL A 862 3.67 -18.63 -25.34
C VAL A 862 2.38 -19.10 -25.97
N LEU A 863 2.24 -18.97 -27.29
CA LEU A 863 1.05 -19.44 -27.98
C LEU A 863 0.95 -20.98 -27.90
N ALA A 864 2.07 -21.70 -27.96
CA ALA A 864 2.12 -23.15 -27.77
C ALA A 864 1.73 -23.55 -26.34
N TYR A 865 2.22 -22.85 -25.33
CA TYR A 865 1.84 -23.07 -23.94
C TYR A 865 0.32 -22.87 -23.75
N LEU A 866 -0.23 -21.74 -24.19
CA LEU A 866 -1.66 -21.44 -24.05
C LEU A 866 -2.54 -22.50 -24.72
N ARG A 867 -2.17 -22.96 -25.92
CA ARG A 867 -2.89 -24.07 -26.61
C ARG A 867 -2.84 -25.36 -25.79
N THR A 868 -1.69 -25.69 -25.22
CA THR A 868 -1.50 -26.94 -24.46
C THR A 868 -2.20 -26.87 -23.09
N ALA A 869 -2.14 -25.72 -22.41
CA ALA A 869 -2.81 -25.49 -21.14
C ALA A 869 -4.34 -25.52 -21.26
N ASN A 870 -4.88 -25.19 -22.44
CA ASN A 870 -6.31 -25.22 -22.76
C ASN A 870 -6.73 -26.44 -23.60
N ALA A 871 -5.86 -27.42 -23.81
CA ALA A 871 -6.21 -28.65 -24.50
C ALA A 871 -7.25 -29.47 -23.71
N THR A 872 -7.95 -30.40 -24.38
CA THR A 872 -8.92 -31.31 -23.74
C THR A 872 -8.30 -32.08 -22.58
N THR A 873 -7.02 -32.46 -22.72
CA THR A 873 -6.20 -33.01 -21.63
C THR A 873 -5.06 -32.01 -21.36
N PRO A 874 -5.21 -31.13 -20.35
CA PRO A 874 -4.20 -30.13 -20.03
C PRO A 874 -2.95 -30.75 -19.41
N LEU A 875 -1.85 -29.99 -19.40
CA LEU A 875 -0.61 -30.36 -18.70
C LEU A 875 -0.87 -30.62 -17.21
N SER A 876 -0.08 -31.52 -16.61
CA SER A 876 -0.01 -31.62 -15.16
C SER A 876 0.55 -30.33 -14.56
N GLN A 877 0.25 -30.05 -13.28
CA GLN A 877 0.81 -28.87 -12.59
C GLN A 877 2.34 -28.85 -12.57
N SER A 878 2.97 -30.03 -12.50
CA SER A 878 4.43 -30.17 -12.53
C SER A 878 5.00 -29.83 -13.90
N ASP A 879 4.42 -30.37 -14.97
CA ASP A 879 4.90 -30.13 -16.33
C ASP A 879 4.66 -28.69 -16.77
N ALA A 880 3.52 -28.10 -16.36
CA ALA A 880 3.22 -26.70 -16.59
C ALA A 880 4.22 -25.78 -15.87
N ALA A 881 4.58 -26.09 -14.62
CA ALA A 881 5.61 -25.34 -13.87
C ALA A 881 6.98 -25.46 -14.52
N GLN A 882 7.37 -26.65 -14.97
CA GLN A 882 8.66 -26.84 -15.65
C GLN A 882 8.73 -26.06 -16.96
N THR A 883 7.64 -26.08 -17.74
CA THR A 883 7.56 -25.34 -19.01
C THR A 883 7.65 -23.83 -18.77
N LEU A 884 6.84 -23.29 -17.85
CA LEU A 884 6.85 -21.86 -17.55
C LEU A 884 8.12 -21.40 -16.84
N ALA A 885 8.78 -22.25 -16.06
CA ALA A 885 10.05 -21.91 -15.41
C ALA A 885 11.12 -21.56 -16.45
N THR A 886 11.21 -22.37 -17.51
CA THR A 886 12.11 -22.10 -18.64
C THR A 886 11.70 -20.84 -19.39
N LEU A 887 10.41 -20.61 -19.60
CA LEU A 887 9.92 -19.46 -20.37
C LEU A 887 10.04 -18.12 -19.63
N LEU A 888 9.79 -18.11 -18.33
CA LEU A 888 9.79 -16.89 -17.50
C LEU A 888 11.12 -16.64 -16.80
N GLY A 889 12.10 -17.56 -16.94
CA GLY A 889 13.35 -17.51 -16.19
C GLY A 889 13.14 -17.55 -14.68
N TRP A 890 12.15 -18.32 -14.20
CA TRP A 890 11.73 -18.36 -12.81
C TRP A 890 11.90 -19.75 -12.19
N GLU A 891 11.93 -19.84 -10.86
CA GLU A 891 12.13 -21.11 -10.16
C GLU A 891 10.88 -21.99 -10.22
N VAL A 892 11.06 -23.29 -10.51
CA VAL A 892 9.97 -24.27 -10.59
C VAL A 892 9.18 -24.33 -9.28
N ASN A 893 9.85 -24.24 -8.13
CA ASN A 893 9.22 -24.29 -6.81
C ASN A 893 8.30 -23.08 -6.57
N GLU A 894 8.69 -21.89 -7.03
CA GLU A 894 7.87 -20.68 -6.90
C GLU A 894 6.64 -20.74 -7.81
N LEU A 895 6.77 -21.28 -9.02
CA LEU A 895 5.63 -21.54 -9.91
C LEU A 895 4.67 -22.57 -9.32
N GLN A 896 5.19 -23.64 -8.70
CA GLN A 896 4.35 -24.61 -7.99
C GLN A 896 3.58 -23.97 -6.84
N ALA A 897 4.21 -23.07 -6.08
CA ALA A 897 3.54 -22.29 -5.04
C ALA A 897 2.52 -21.30 -5.63
N ALA A 898 2.75 -20.77 -6.83
CA ALA A 898 1.82 -19.86 -7.49
C ALA A 898 0.51 -20.55 -7.92
N TRP A 899 0.50 -21.88 -8.11
CA TRP A 899 -0.73 -22.63 -8.41
C TRP A 899 -1.77 -22.55 -7.29
N SER A 900 -1.36 -22.39 -6.03
CA SER A 900 -2.33 -22.18 -4.94
C SER A 900 -2.96 -20.79 -4.97
N VAL A 901 -2.26 -19.77 -5.49
CA VAL A 901 -2.85 -18.44 -5.74
C VAL A 901 -3.87 -18.52 -6.87
N LEU A 902 -3.49 -19.18 -7.97
CA LEU A 902 -4.31 -19.25 -9.18
C LEU A 902 -5.49 -20.23 -9.08
N GLY A 903 -5.45 -21.18 -8.14
CA GLY A 903 -6.40 -22.30 -8.06
C GLY A 903 -6.19 -23.35 -9.16
N GLY A 904 -5.02 -23.35 -9.83
CA GLY A 904 -4.68 -24.22 -10.95
C GLY A 904 -3.56 -23.66 -11.82
N ILE A 905 -3.25 -24.35 -12.93
CA ILE A 905 -2.30 -23.84 -13.92
C ILE A 905 -2.84 -22.60 -14.62
N ALA A 906 -1.98 -21.67 -15.02
CA ALA A 906 -2.36 -20.49 -15.79
C ALA A 906 -2.86 -20.91 -17.18
N LYS A 907 -4.08 -20.49 -17.54
CA LYS A 907 -4.71 -20.79 -18.83
C LYS A 907 -4.98 -19.58 -19.68
N THR A 908 -4.82 -18.38 -19.12
CA THR A 908 -5.16 -17.12 -19.78
C THR A 908 -4.04 -16.11 -19.62
N THR A 909 -3.95 -15.14 -20.51
CA THR A 909 -2.98 -14.04 -20.42
C THR A 909 -3.10 -13.26 -19.10
N PRO A 910 -4.30 -12.93 -18.57
CA PRO A 910 -4.40 -12.31 -17.24
C PRO A 910 -3.87 -13.18 -16.09
N GLN A 911 -3.98 -14.51 -16.20
CA GLN A 911 -3.40 -15.42 -15.20
C GLN A 911 -1.89 -15.53 -15.33
N LEU A 912 -1.33 -15.47 -16.56
CA LEU A 912 0.10 -15.38 -16.78
C LEU A 912 0.66 -14.04 -16.26
N ASP A 913 -0.05 -12.95 -16.47
CA ASP A 913 0.26 -11.64 -15.89
C ASP A 913 0.25 -11.67 -14.35
N ALA A 914 -0.68 -12.42 -13.73
CA ALA A 914 -0.63 -12.62 -12.28
C ALA A 914 0.66 -13.33 -11.82
N LEU A 915 1.18 -14.29 -12.61
CA LEU A 915 2.49 -14.90 -12.34
C LEU A 915 3.63 -13.89 -12.45
N LEU A 916 3.62 -13.05 -13.50
CA LEU A 916 4.61 -11.99 -13.67
C LEU A 916 4.60 -11.02 -12.50
N ARG A 917 3.43 -10.62 -12.01
CA ARG A 917 3.30 -9.76 -10.84
C ARG A 917 3.80 -10.42 -9.55
N LEU A 918 3.59 -11.73 -9.38
CA LEU A 918 4.16 -12.49 -8.25
C LEU A 918 5.69 -12.55 -8.31
N GLN A 919 6.25 -12.80 -9.49
CA GLN A 919 7.70 -12.78 -9.73
C GLN A 919 8.29 -11.38 -9.50
N GLN A 920 7.62 -10.34 -10.00
CA GLN A 920 8.03 -8.95 -9.80
C GLN A 920 7.99 -8.57 -8.31
N ALA A 921 6.94 -8.98 -7.58
CA ALA A 921 6.87 -8.79 -6.13
C ALA A 921 8.01 -9.52 -5.41
N GLN A 922 8.35 -10.75 -5.82
CA GLN A 922 9.50 -11.48 -5.28
C GLN A 922 10.80 -10.72 -5.52
N ASN A 923 11.03 -10.21 -6.73
CA ASN A 923 12.23 -9.43 -7.04
C ASN A 923 12.30 -8.11 -6.27
N GLN A 924 11.15 -7.47 -6.02
CA GLN A 924 11.09 -6.22 -5.28
C GLN A 924 11.31 -6.41 -3.77
N THR A 925 10.82 -7.50 -3.18
CA THR A 925 10.79 -7.63 -1.71
C THR A 925 11.63 -8.76 -1.15
N GLY A 926 12.11 -9.67 -2.01
CA GLY A 926 12.80 -10.89 -1.61
C GLY A 926 11.89 -11.94 -0.98
N LEU A 927 10.56 -11.78 -1.08
CA LEU A 927 9.60 -12.73 -0.54
C LEU A 927 9.24 -13.78 -1.59
N GLY A 928 9.43 -15.07 -1.27
CA GLY A 928 8.91 -16.16 -2.10
C GLY A 928 7.37 -16.18 -2.10
N VAL A 929 6.75 -16.84 -3.07
CA VAL A 929 5.30 -16.82 -3.29
C VAL A 929 4.51 -17.29 -2.06
N THR A 930 5.00 -18.30 -1.34
CA THR A 930 4.38 -18.76 -0.08
C THR A 930 4.39 -17.68 1.00
N GLN A 931 5.48 -16.91 1.12
CA GLN A 931 5.57 -15.82 2.09
C GLN A 931 4.69 -14.64 1.68
N GLN A 932 4.60 -14.36 0.37
CA GLN A 932 3.65 -13.38 -0.15
C GLN A 932 2.20 -13.80 0.15
N GLN A 933 1.85 -15.08 0.09
CA GLN A 933 0.52 -15.58 0.47
C GLN A 933 0.25 -15.42 1.97
N GLN A 934 1.25 -15.69 2.83
CA GLN A 934 1.12 -15.44 4.27
C GLN A 934 0.84 -13.97 4.56
N GLY A 935 1.61 -13.06 3.95
CA GLY A 935 1.38 -11.63 4.03
C GLY A 935 0.02 -11.22 3.46
N TYR A 936 -0.39 -11.84 2.35
CA TYR A 936 -1.71 -11.61 1.77
C TYR A 936 -2.83 -12.07 2.69
N LEU A 937 -2.67 -13.08 3.54
CA LEU A 937 -3.73 -13.54 4.46
C LEU A 937 -3.74 -12.78 5.80
N LEU A 938 -2.75 -11.90 6.06
CA LEU A 938 -2.71 -11.11 7.29
C LEU A 938 -3.97 -10.26 7.47
N SER A 939 -4.44 -10.21 8.71
CA SER A 939 -5.61 -9.46 9.14
C SER A 939 -5.50 -9.03 10.60
N ARG A 940 -6.48 -8.25 11.07
CA ARG A 940 -6.66 -7.88 12.48
C ARG A 940 -6.81 -9.07 13.42
N ASP A 941 -7.29 -10.19 12.90
CA ASP A 941 -7.61 -11.39 13.68
C ASP A 941 -6.51 -12.47 13.57
N SER A 942 -5.47 -12.21 12.78
CA SER A 942 -4.29 -13.07 12.71
C SER A 942 -3.54 -13.09 14.04
N ASP A 943 -2.92 -14.23 14.35
CA ASP A 943 -2.14 -14.40 15.57
C ASP A 943 -0.83 -13.59 15.52
N TYR A 944 -0.25 -13.36 16.71
CA TYR A 944 0.99 -12.61 16.84
C TYR A 944 2.16 -13.28 16.11
N THR A 945 2.21 -14.62 16.13
CA THR A 945 3.25 -15.44 15.48
C THR A 945 3.29 -15.25 13.96
N LEU A 946 2.14 -15.16 13.29
CA LEU A 946 2.07 -14.92 11.84
C LEU A 946 2.53 -13.50 11.48
N TRP A 947 2.17 -12.51 12.29
CA TRP A 947 2.68 -11.14 12.11
C TRP A 947 4.19 -11.06 12.31
N GLN A 948 4.73 -11.76 13.29
CA GLN A 948 6.17 -11.82 13.56
C GLN A 948 6.92 -12.54 12.44
N SER A 949 6.45 -13.71 12.00
CA SER A 949 7.10 -14.47 10.94
C SER A 949 7.10 -13.70 9.62
N THR A 950 6.00 -13.01 9.29
CA THR A 950 5.91 -12.16 8.10
C THR A 950 6.87 -10.97 8.19
N GLY A 951 6.97 -10.32 9.36
CA GLY A 951 7.90 -9.22 9.59
C GLY A 951 9.37 -9.64 9.47
N GLN A 952 9.73 -10.80 10.03
CA GLN A 952 11.07 -11.37 9.90
C GLN A 952 11.39 -11.75 8.45
N ALA A 953 10.45 -12.37 7.73
CA ALA A 953 10.62 -12.73 6.33
C ALA A 953 10.85 -11.47 5.46
N LEU A 954 10.09 -10.40 5.70
CA LEU A 954 10.24 -9.16 4.92
C LEU A 954 11.58 -8.47 5.22
N VAL A 955 12.02 -8.41 6.48
CA VAL A 955 13.35 -7.86 6.82
C VAL A 955 14.49 -8.66 6.19
N ALA A 956 14.38 -10.00 6.20
CA ALA A 956 15.37 -10.87 5.53
C ALA A 956 15.36 -10.66 4.02
N GLY A 957 14.17 -10.56 3.40
CA GLY A 957 13.99 -10.29 1.98
C GLY A 957 14.60 -8.94 1.56
N VAL A 958 14.36 -7.88 2.33
CA VAL A 958 14.99 -6.56 2.11
C VAL A 958 16.51 -6.65 2.16
N SER A 959 17.05 -7.36 3.15
CA SER A 959 18.51 -7.54 3.30
C SER A 959 19.11 -8.26 2.09
N HIS A 960 18.37 -9.22 1.51
CA HIS A 960 18.78 -9.92 0.29
C HIS A 960 18.72 -9.01 -0.95
N VAL A 961 17.63 -8.26 -1.15
CA VAL A 961 17.42 -7.43 -2.35
C VAL A 961 18.33 -6.20 -2.39
N LYS A 962 18.55 -5.53 -1.25
CA LYS A 962 19.36 -4.30 -1.19
C LYS A 962 20.86 -4.55 -1.02
N GLY A 963 21.27 -5.81 -0.85
CA GLY A 963 22.63 -6.19 -0.48
C GLY A 963 22.90 -5.84 0.98
N SER A 964 23.54 -6.75 1.71
CA SER A 964 24.02 -6.50 3.07
C SER A 964 25.03 -5.36 3.04
N ASN A 965 24.61 -4.15 3.45
CA ASN A 965 25.55 -3.10 3.85
C ASN A 965 26.04 -3.37 5.27
#